data_AF-A0A820MKJ3-F1
#
_entry.id   AF-A0A820MKJ3-F1
#
_cell.length_a   1.000
_cell.length_b   1.000
_cell.length_c   1.000
_cell.angle_alpha   90.00
_cell.angle_beta   90.00
_cell.angle_gamma   90.00
#
_symmetry.space_group_name_H-M   'P 1'
#
loop_
_entity.id
_entity.type
_entity.pdbx_description
1 polymer ?
#
loop_
_entity_poly.entity_id
_entity_poly.type
_entity_poly.pdbx_seq_one_letter_code
_entity_poly.pdbx_strand_id
1 'polypeptide(L)'
;FYMKVSQLDQIKQAYEGAVYTVQSIYQRINNMKDRHMDMLRATEPLEQEVKKIDIRRDQERKKHELEIELNVARNIEAQQELITVQNELDQTQKSKDMIEAKMTEIMNQIRNADQRIESLLSERSDIEKDLLGLNGLRELNYQFSKEKKEIELTIYRLSRECEQYHQTLKEIEQEQNNLQKQIDEFENLRQQSNQNEEERQKLHHEIQDCQKKQNEWDKIMTSFTDDININNDNIQNKQSTIDFIQNELKQRQHDIDELKKIEKDKTNVYGTWISDCLKAIENENRFHRKPIGPIGRYIRCIEPRWSYAVEKHLAPIMSSFICTDVHDEGILLELFAHYSRGYRPTIFVMKYPERVHDISGTLDRVRRANLLSIYQVLKIDNIPVECVLIDFKQIEATILLEDLQHAKRIRQSGILRWERIDKKVKQVVEAWTYDGSNVKLDKAFRIYTNDKQPARYFTSNNTQSLTINELNIEITRLNEQIKQMNLSMHELKSIRQTTKDNLDKMKHMSHDNQKIINELNKQLERLNSTMPIAYAYSLDELQDKLKECTLAYNTATKKFNDAKENKDIRHQDLADVTQKHENIVKKIESKNDEYTTLTEKINDEQSERQQIQQQMPKLTKKCSQFNEDIQKCQEKLNELTKKKPKKSKPSKTTNRSVREIQQELDAINNFLKSNEDTIEKRRQAIDEFKAKRDAALALKKVYEQCYRQVQNLEKFVNKRKERFGQIADRHQYLLRHKFKDLMEKYRFDDCDIKIDHKKEQLEIIIKKNQRSVASLSGGERSISTFCFLIALWGSIYQPFRLLDEIDIYMSRLGSDPTDSSLFTMSSVERKKQSDFFL
;
A
#
# COMPACT_ATOMS: atom_id res chain seq x y z
N PHE A 1 -19.71 39.27 17.17
CA PHE A 1 -18.71 40.24 16.65
C PHE A 1 -17.30 39.93 17.17
N TYR A 2 -17.02 40.07 18.47
CA TYR A 2 -15.69 39.88 19.06
C TYR A 2 -14.96 38.59 18.64
N MET A 3 -15.64 37.44 18.69
CA MET A 3 -15.09 36.14 18.30
C MET A 3 -14.60 36.09 16.85
N LYS A 4 -15.29 36.78 15.94
CA LYS A 4 -14.94 36.83 14.51
C LYS A 4 -13.73 37.74 14.27
N VAL A 5 -13.74 38.94 14.87
CA VAL A 5 -12.64 39.91 14.68
C VAL A 5 -11.35 39.38 15.31
N SER A 6 -11.43 38.73 16.47
CA SER A 6 -10.28 38.12 17.16
C SER A 6 -9.83 36.78 16.55
N GLN A 7 -10.49 36.29 15.50
CA GLN A 7 -10.26 34.98 14.87
C GLN A 7 -10.46 33.77 15.82
N LEU A 8 -10.92 33.98 17.05
CA LEU A 8 -11.22 32.92 18.01
C LEU A 8 -12.34 31.99 17.50
N ASP A 9 -13.26 32.50 16.68
CA ASP A 9 -14.33 31.71 16.06
C ASP A 9 -13.79 30.67 15.07
N GLN A 10 -12.79 31.04 14.25
CA GLN A 10 -12.15 30.12 13.30
C GLN A 10 -11.40 29.01 14.04
N ILE A 11 -10.71 29.37 15.12
CA ILE A 11 -9.98 28.41 15.96
C ILE A 11 -10.97 27.46 16.65
N LYS A 12 -12.09 27.98 17.17
CA LYS A 12 -13.16 27.19 17.78
C LYS A 12 -13.74 26.17 16.78
N GLN A 13 -14.12 26.62 15.58
CA GLN A 13 -14.67 25.76 14.52
C GLN A 13 -13.67 24.67 14.09
N ALA A 14 -12.38 25.02 13.97
CA ALA A 14 -11.34 24.05 13.65
C ALA A 14 -11.20 22.96 14.74
N TYR A 15 -11.32 23.33 16.01
CA TYR A 15 -11.29 22.36 17.12
C TYR A 15 -12.55 21.51 17.21
N GLU A 16 -13.73 22.08 16.96
CA GLU A 16 -14.99 21.32 16.88
C GLU A 16 -14.97 20.31 15.72
N GLY A 17 -14.46 20.72 14.55
CA GLY A 17 -14.23 19.83 13.42
C GLY A 17 -13.24 18.70 13.73
N ALA A 18 -12.18 18.99 14.51
CA ALA A 18 -11.24 17.96 14.95
C ALA A 18 -11.88 16.95 15.90
N VAL A 19 -12.75 17.38 16.82
CA VAL A 19 -13.51 16.48 17.71
C VAL A 19 -14.43 15.56 16.91
N TYR A 20 -15.18 16.12 15.95
CA TYR A 20 -16.05 15.32 15.07
C TYR A 20 -15.25 14.30 14.27
N THR A 21 -14.09 14.70 13.76
CA THR A 21 -13.18 13.82 13.03
C THR A 21 -12.72 12.64 13.90
N VAL A 22 -12.30 12.90 15.15
CA VAL A 22 -11.92 11.85 16.11
C VAL A 22 -13.07 10.88 16.37
N GLN A 23 -14.30 11.38 16.55
CA GLN A 23 -15.48 10.53 16.73
C GLN A 23 -15.79 9.67 15.50
N SER A 24 -15.70 10.24 14.30
CA SER A 24 -15.86 9.50 13.04
C SER A 24 -14.81 8.39 12.88
N ILE A 25 -13.55 8.66 13.26
CA ILE A 25 -12.50 7.63 13.21
C ILE A 25 -12.79 6.52 14.24
N TYR A 26 -13.25 6.83 15.45
CA TYR A 26 -13.68 5.82 16.42
C TYR A 26 -14.80 4.92 15.86
N GLN A 27 -15.80 5.48 15.19
CA GLN A 27 -16.84 4.69 14.53
C GLN A 27 -16.26 3.75 13.46
N ARG A 28 -15.33 4.24 12.63
CA ARG A 28 -14.66 3.40 11.62
C ARG A 28 -13.84 2.28 12.26
N ILE A 29 -13.16 2.55 13.37
CA ILE A 29 -12.41 1.54 14.12
C ILE A 29 -13.34 0.48 14.72
N ASN A 30 -14.47 0.88 15.29
CA ASN A 30 -15.47 -0.06 15.78
C ASN A 30 -16.03 -0.94 14.66
N ASN A 31 -16.32 -0.37 13.49
CA ASN A 31 -16.72 -1.15 12.32
C ASN A 31 -15.65 -2.16 11.88
N MET A 32 -14.35 -1.79 11.96
CA MET A 32 -13.25 -2.73 11.69
C MET A 32 -13.18 -3.86 12.73
N LYS A 33 -13.42 -3.53 14.00
CA LYS A 33 -13.49 -4.50 15.10
C LYS A 33 -14.65 -5.48 14.91
N ASP A 34 -15.83 -4.99 14.52
CA ASP A 34 -17.01 -5.82 14.26
C ASP A 34 -16.77 -6.74 13.06
N ARG A 35 -16.23 -6.20 11.95
CA ARG A 35 -15.82 -7.02 10.79
C ARG A 35 -14.80 -8.09 11.15
N HIS A 36 -13.83 -7.79 12.02
CA HIS A 36 -12.89 -8.77 12.53
C HIS A 36 -13.60 -9.89 13.32
N MET A 37 -14.56 -9.55 14.17
CA MET A 37 -15.35 -10.54 14.92
C MET A 37 -16.21 -11.40 14.01
N ASP A 38 -16.77 -10.83 12.93
CA ASP A 38 -17.55 -11.56 11.95
C ASP A 38 -16.68 -12.48 11.09
N MET A 39 -15.47 -12.04 10.72
CA MET A 39 -14.47 -12.88 10.06
C MET A 39 -14.06 -14.08 10.93
N LEU A 40 -13.86 -13.86 12.24
CA LEU A 40 -13.58 -14.93 13.20
C LEU A 40 -14.74 -15.93 13.30
N ARG A 41 -15.98 -15.45 13.42
CA ARG A 41 -17.16 -16.33 13.40
C ARG A 41 -17.28 -17.13 12.10
N ALA A 42 -16.93 -16.53 10.96
CA ALA A 42 -16.90 -17.23 9.68
C ALA A 42 -15.79 -18.30 9.57
N THR A 43 -14.78 -18.28 10.44
CA THR A 43 -13.74 -19.33 10.50
C THR A 43 -14.13 -20.56 11.33
N GLU A 44 -15.07 -20.45 12.27
CA GLU A 44 -15.52 -21.57 13.11
C GLU A 44 -16.07 -22.79 12.32
N PRO A 45 -16.97 -22.64 11.32
CA PRO A 45 -17.47 -23.79 10.55
C PRO A 45 -16.37 -24.42 9.68
N LEU A 46 -15.45 -23.61 9.17
CA LEU A 46 -14.31 -24.08 8.38
C LEU A 46 -13.34 -24.91 9.24
N GLU A 47 -13.12 -24.52 10.51
CA GLU A 47 -12.30 -25.28 11.46
C GLU A 47 -12.91 -26.67 11.76
N GLN A 48 -14.23 -26.76 11.86
CA GLN A 48 -14.93 -28.03 12.08
C GLN A 48 -14.83 -28.97 10.87
N GLU A 49 -14.84 -28.44 9.63
CA GLU A 49 -14.62 -29.22 8.41
C GLU A 49 -13.18 -29.75 8.31
N VAL A 50 -12.18 -28.97 8.73
CA VAL A 50 -10.77 -29.40 8.72
C VAL A 50 -10.52 -30.57 9.68
N LYS A 51 -11.20 -30.63 10.84
CA LYS A 51 -11.05 -31.73 11.82
C LYS A 51 -11.58 -33.08 11.32
N LYS A 52 -12.44 -33.12 10.31
CA LYS A 52 -12.98 -34.39 9.74
C LYS A 52 -11.98 -35.12 8.85
N ILE A 53 -10.83 -34.52 8.52
CA ILE A 53 -9.85 -35.02 7.54
C ILE A 53 -8.99 -36.17 8.09
N ASP A 54 -8.74 -36.22 9.40
CA ASP A 54 -7.85 -37.23 10.00
C ASP A 54 -8.45 -38.67 9.90
N ILE A 55 -9.78 -38.80 9.89
CA ILE A 55 -10.48 -40.09 9.81
C ILE A 55 -10.29 -40.81 8.46
N ARG A 56 -10.09 -40.06 7.35
CA ARG A 56 -9.93 -40.65 6.00
C ARG A 56 -8.53 -41.22 5.76
N ARG A 57 -7.48 -40.59 6.30
CA ARG A 57 -6.10 -41.08 6.18
C ARG A 57 -5.93 -42.48 6.76
N ASP A 58 -6.65 -42.78 7.84
CA ASP A 58 -6.62 -44.10 8.47
C ASP A 58 -7.31 -45.18 7.61
N GLN A 59 -8.35 -44.83 6.84
CA GLN A 59 -9.05 -45.76 5.94
C GLN A 59 -8.27 -46.05 4.65
N GLU A 60 -7.56 -45.06 4.08
CA GLU A 60 -6.69 -45.26 2.90
C GLU A 60 -5.50 -46.18 3.22
N ARG A 61 -4.94 -46.10 4.44
CA ARG A 61 -3.90 -47.01 4.90
C ARG A 61 -4.42 -48.45 5.01
N LYS A 62 -5.64 -48.63 5.54
CA LYS A 62 -6.30 -49.93 5.69
C LYS A 62 -6.68 -50.58 4.35
N LYS A 63 -7.04 -49.78 3.34
CA LYS A 63 -7.28 -50.23 1.96
C LYS A 63 -6.01 -50.84 1.35
N HIS A 64 -4.87 -50.16 1.50
CA HIS A 64 -3.61 -50.63 0.92
C HIS A 64 -3.16 -51.97 1.52
N GLU A 65 -3.41 -52.20 2.81
CA GLU A 65 -3.12 -53.46 3.48
C GLU A 65 -4.00 -54.62 2.96
N LEU A 66 -5.29 -54.37 2.69
CA LEU A 66 -6.24 -55.37 2.16
C LEU A 66 -5.99 -55.70 0.67
N GLU A 67 -5.54 -54.73 -0.15
CA GLU A 67 -5.20 -54.95 -1.55
C GLU A 67 -3.98 -55.88 -1.74
N ILE A 68 -3.03 -55.82 -0.80
CA ILE A 68 -1.89 -56.74 -0.76
C ILE A 68 -2.36 -58.16 -0.39
N GLU A 69 -3.35 -58.29 0.50
CA GLU A 69 -3.94 -59.57 0.92
C GLU A 69 -4.74 -60.26 -0.21
N LEU A 70 -5.52 -59.50 -0.98
CA LEU A 70 -6.34 -60.00 -2.10
C LEU A 70 -5.51 -60.60 -3.25
N ASN A 71 -4.35 -60.00 -3.57
CA ASN A 71 -3.46 -60.48 -4.63
C ASN A 71 -2.80 -61.83 -4.31
N VAL A 72 -2.66 -62.16 -3.02
CA VAL A 72 -2.14 -63.47 -2.58
C VAL A 72 -3.22 -64.56 -2.74
N ALA A 73 -4.49 -64.26 -2.44
CA ALA A 73 -5.59 -65.22 -2.51
C ALA A 73 -5.95 -65.61 -3.97
N ARG A 74 -5.95 -64.65 -4.92
CA ARG A 74 -6.25 -64.92 -6.35
C ARG A 74 -5.22 -65.81 -7.06
N ASN A 75 -3.99 -65.86 -6.57
CA ASN A 75 -2.94 -66.73 -7.12
C ASN A 75 -3.14 -68.22 -6.78
N ILE A 76 -3.97 -68.53 -5.77
CA ILE A 76 -4.24 -69.91 -5.30
C ILE A 76 -5.41 -70.52 -6.09
N GLU A 77 -6.49 -69.77 -6.36
CA GLU A 77 -7.65 -70.25 -7.14
C GLU A 77 -7.29 -70.58 -8.61
N ALA A 78 -6.38 -69.81 -9.21
CA ALA A 78 -5.93 -70.03 -10.60
C ALA A 78 -5.19 -71.37 -10.85
N GLN A 79 -4.78 -72.09 -9.79
CA GLN A 79 -4.14 -73.40 -9.91
C GLN A 79 -5.14 -74.57 -9.93
N GLN A 80 -6.41 -74.35 -9.54
CA GLN A 80 -7.43 -75.41 -9.43
C GLN A 80 -8.22 -75.64 -10.73
N GLU A 81 -8.37 -74.65 -11.61
CA GLU A 81 -9.07 -74.78 -12.91
C GLU A 81 -8.33 -75.64 -13.94
N LEU A 82 -7.03 -75.89 -13.74
CA LEU A 82 -6.20 -76.69 -14.65
C LEU A 82 -6.47 -78.21 -14.56
N ILE A 83 -7.12 -78.67 -13.48
CA ILE A 83 -7.37 -80.10 -13.21
C ILE A 83 -8.68 -80.58 -13.86
N THR A 84 -9.66 -79.69 -14.05
CA THR A 84 -10.99 -80.02 -14.57
C THR A 84 -11.02 -80.35 -16.06
N VAL A 85 -10.12 -79.77 -16.86
CA VAL A 85 -10.06 -79.96 -18.32
C VAL A 85 -9.50 -81.33 -18.73
N GLN A 86 -8.80 -82.03 -17.84
CA GLN A 86 -8.18 -83.34 -18.13
C GLN A 86 -9.19 -84.50 -18.14
N ASN A 87 -10.32 -84.37 -17.44
CA ASN A 87 -11.27 -85.48 -17.24
C ASN A 87 -12.28 -85.66 -18.39
N GLU A 88 -12.45 -84.68 -19.28
CA GLU A 88 -13.36 -84.77 -20.42
C GLU A 88 -12.80 -85.59 -21.61
N LEU A 89 -11.48 -85.86 -21.62
CA LEU A 89 -10.79 -86.59 -22.69
C LEU A 89 -11.06 -88.11 -22.67
N ASP A 90 -11.30 -88.70 -21.49
CA ASP A 90 -11.37 -90.16 -21.31
C ASP A 90 -12.73 -90.78 -21.69
N GLN A 91 -13.80 -89.99 -21.79
CA GLN A 91 -15.13 -90.49 -22.15
C GLN A 91 -15.31 -90.77 -23.64
N THR A 92 -14.59 -90.05 -24.50
CA THR A 92 -14.75 -90.10 -25.96
C THR A 92 -14.17 -91.38 -26.60
N GLN A 93 -13.29 -92.09 -25.89
CA GLN A 93 -12.56 -93.26 -26.41
C GLN A 93 -13.38 -94.57 -26.41
N LYS A 94 -14.41 -94.71 -25.56
CA LYS A 94 -15.15 -95.98 -25.36
C LYS A 94 -16.23 -96.28 -26.40
N SER A 95 -16.62 -95.30 -27.22
CA SER A 95 -17.72 -95.46 -28.20
C SER A 95 -17.29 -96.07 -29.55
N LYS A 96 -15.98 -96.28 -29.76
CA LYS A 96 -15.39 -96.73 -31.04
C LYS A 96 -15.54 -98.24 -31.30
N ASP A 97 -15.54 -99.06 -30.26
CA ASP A 97 -15.38 -100.52 -30.38
C ASP A 97 -16.67 -101.26 -30.81
N MET A 98 -17.84 -100.59 -30.83
CA MET A 98 -19.14 -101.23 -31.07
C MET A 98 -19.54 -101.33 -32.57
N ILE A 99 -18.81 -100.66 -33.47
CA ILE A 99 -19.20 -100.52 -34.90
C ILE A 99 -18.62 -101.64 -35.80
N GLU A 100 -17.57 -102.35 -35.37
CA GLU A 100 -16.86 -103.34 -36.20
C GLU A 100 -17.61 -104.67 -36.41
N ALA A 101 -18.62 -104.99 -35.60
CA ALA A 101 -19.33 -106.28 -35.66
C ALA A 101 -20.41 -106.41 -36.77
N LYS A 102 -20.84 -105.32 -37.43
CA LYS A 102 -21.93 -105.32 -38.43
C LYS A 102 -21.50 -105.61 -39.88
N MET A 103 -20.20 -105.81 -40.15
CA MET A 103 -19.67 -105.91 -41.53
C MET A 103 -19.81 -107.30 -42.19
N THR A 104 -20.14 -108.36 -41.45
CA THR A 104 -20.12 -109.75 -41.97
C THR A 104 -21.44 -110.23 -42.60
N GLU A 105 -22.55 -109.52 -42.41
CA GLU A 105 -23.90 -109.98 -42.82
C GLU A 105 -24.29 -109.58 -44.26
N ILE A 106 -23.61 -108.60 -44.86
CA ILE A 106 -23.95 -108.01 -46.17
C ILE A 106 -23.53 -108.89 -47.37
N MET A 107 -22.64 -109.87 -47.19
CA MET A 107 -22.08 -110.67 -48.30
C MET A 107 -23.05 -111.68 -48.93
N ASN A 108 -24.18 -112.01 -48.30
CA ASN A 108 -25.06 -113.11 -48.74
C ASN A 108 -26.23 -112.68 -49.65
N GLN A 109 -26.50 -111.38 -49.83
CA GLN A 109 -27.68 -110.87 -50.55
C GLN A 109 -27.48 -110.65 -52.07
N ILE A 110 -26.23 -110.58 -52.56
CA ILE A 110 -25.92 -110.22 -53.96
C ILE A 110 -26.25 -111.34 -54.97
N ARG A 111 -26.31 -112.60 -54.53
CA ARG A 111 -26.43 -113.76 -55.44
C ARG A 111 -27.83 -113.99 -56.04
N ASN A 112 -28.87 -113.34 -55.52
CA ASN A 112 -30.28 -113.57 -55.93
C ASN A 112 -30.82 -112.56 -56.97
N ALA A 113 -30.09 -111.47 -57.25
CA ALA A 113 -30.57 -110.41 -58.15
C ALA A 113 -30.35 -110.71 -59.64
N ASP A 114 -29.34 -111.52 -59.99
CA ASP A 114 -28.95 -111.74 -61.40
C ASP A 114 -29.92 -112.61 -62.22
N GLN A 115 -30.92 -113.28 -61.60
CA GLN A 115 -31.86 -114.16 -62.31
C GLN A 115 -33.17 -113.48 -62.81
N ARG A 116 -33.46 -112.21 -62.46
CA ARG A 116 -34.73 -111.53 -62.80
C ARG A 116 -34.68 -110.60 -64.02
N ILE A 117 -33.49 -110.18 -64.44
CA ILE A 117 -33.31 -109.16 -65.50
C ILE A 117 -33.58 -109.71 -66.92
N GLU A 118 -33.50 -111.03 -67.14
CA GLU A 118 -33.62 -111.63 -68.47
C GLU A 118 -35.06 -111.68 -69.03
N SER A 119 -36.10 -111.58 -68.20
CA SER A 119 -37.49 -111.73 -68.65
C SER A 119 -38.18 -110.45 -69.14
N LEU A 120 -37.63 -109.27 -68.87
CA LEU A 120 -38.32 -107.98 -69.12
C LEU A 120 -37.97 -107.31 -70.47
N LEU A 121 -37.03 -107.85 -71.24
CA LEU A 121 -36.58 -107.27 -72.51
C LEU A 121 -37.52 -107.55 -73.70
N SER A 122 -38.52 -108.41 -73.55
CA SER A 122 -39.39 -108.87 -74.65
C SER A 122 -40.65 -108.01 -74.90
N GLU A 123 -41.08 -107.12 -73.98
CA GLU A 123 -42.36 -106.39 -74.07
C GLU A 123 -42.25 -104.95 -74.64
N ARG A 124 -41.05 -104.44 -74.90
CA ARG A 124 -40.84 -103.02 -75.30
C ARG A 124 -41.12 -102.71 -76.78
N SER A 125 -41.26 -103.72 -77.63
CA SER A 125 -41.29 -103.53 -79.09
C SER A 125 -42.62 -102.98 -79.65
N ASP A 126 -43.72 -103.00 -78.90
CA ASP A 126 -45.07 -102.79 -79.47
C ASP A 126 -45.64 -101.37 -79.31
N ILE A 127 -44.99 -100.45 -78.58
CA ILE A 127 -45.55 -99.11 -78.23
C ILE A 127 -45.06 -97.97 -79.17
N GLU A 128 -44.16 -98.23 -80.12
CA GLU A 128 -43.56 -97.18 -80.98
C GLU A 128 -44.47 -96.61 -82.10
N LYS A 129 -45.71 -97.08 -82.26
CA LYS A 129 -46.55 -96.73 -83.43
C LYS A 129 -47.60 -95.62 -83.25
N ASP A 130 -47.85 -95.09 -82.05
CA ASP A 130 -48.99 -94.17 -81.80
C ASP A 130 -48.67 -92.65 -81.65
N LEU A 131 -47.44 -92.19 -81.90
CA LEU A 131 -46.99 -90.81 -81.60
C LEU A 131 -46.94 -89.83 -82.81
N LEU A 132 -48.03 -89.70 -83.57
CA LEU A 132 -48.05 -88.86 -84.80
C LEU A 132 -49.14 -87.76 -84.90
N GLY A 133 -49.84 -87.38 -83.81
CA GLY A 133 -50.95 -86.42 -83.89
C GLY A 133 -51.01 -85.33 -82.81
N LEU A 134 -50.10 -84.33 -82.79
CA LEU A 134 -50.16 -83.19 -81.84
C LEU A 134 -49.62 -81.85 -82.41
N ASN A 135 -50.18 -81.33 -83.50
CA ASN A 135 -49.74 -80.05 -84.11
C ASN A 135 -50.52 -78.80 -83.65
N GLY A 136 -51.67 -78.92 -82.98
CA GLY A 136 -52.49 -77.76 -82.58
C GLY A 136 -52.06 -77.01 -81.30
N LEU A 137 -51.31 -77.65 -80.39
CA LEU A 137 -50.92 -77.09 -79.09
C LEU A 137 -49.64 -76.23 -79.13
N ARG A 138 -48.86 -76.28 -80.21
CA ARG A 138 -47.59 -75.55 -80.34
C ARG A 138 -47.76 -74.06 -80.71
N GLU A 139 -48.85 -73.69 -81.39
CA GLU A 139 -49.13 -72.31 -81.82
C GLU A 139 -49.45 -71.37 -80.63
N LEU A 140 -50.20 -71.88 -79.65
CA LEU A 140 -50.61 -71.12 -78.47
C LEU A 140 -49.43 -70.81 -77.53
N ASN A 141 -48.41 -71.68 -77.51
CA ASN A 141 -47.17 -71.49 -76.74
C ASN A 141 -46.33 -70.30 -77.28
N TYR A 142 -46.37 -70.06 -78.59
CA TYR A 142 -45.61 -68.97 -79.23
C TYR A 142 -46.16 -67.58 -78.85
N GLN A 143 -47.48 -67.43 -78.73
CA GLN A 143 -48.12 -66.14 -78.41
C GLN A 143 -47.79 -65.67 -76.98
N PHE A 144 -47.91 -66.55 -75.98
CA PHE A 144 -47.57 -66.21 -74.60
C PHE A 144 -46.07 -65.90 -74.40
N SER A 145 -45.19 -66.51 -75.19
CA SER A 145 -43.76 -66.19 -75.17
C SER A 145 -43.45 -64.79 -75.70
N LYS A 146 -44.25 -64.25 -76.62
CA LYS A 146 -44.04 -62.90 -77.18
C LYS A 146 -44.46 -61.80 -76.20
N GLU A 147 -45.61 -61.95 -75.57
CA GLU A 147 -46.15 -61.00 -74.58
C GLU A 147 -45.23 -60.86 -73.35
N LYS A 148 -44.64 -61.98 -72.88
CA LYS A 148 -43.64 -61.98 -71.81
C LYS A 148 -42.44 -61.06 -72.10
N LYS A 149 -41.95 -61.08 -73.34
CA LYS A 149 -40.76 -60.33 -73.76
C LYS A 149 -40.98 -58.81 -73.85
N GLU A 150 -42.21 -58.38 -74.13
CA GLU A 150 -42.58 -56.95 -74.18
C GLU A 150 -42.65 -56.32 -72.77
N ILE A 151 -43.16 -57.07 -71.79
CA ILE A 151 -43.19 -56.62 -70.39
C ILE A 151 -41.76 -56.51 -69.82
N GLU A 152 -40.88 -57.46 -70.12
CA GLU A 152 -39.47 -57.44 -69.70
C GLU A 152 -38.69 -56.22 -70.22
N LEU A 153 -38.93 -55.81 -71.48
CA LEU A 153 -38.33 -54.60 -72.07
C LEU A 153 -38.79 -53.32 -71.38
N THR A 154 -40.04 -53.29 -70.91
CA THR A 154 -40.61 -52.13 -70.22
C THR A 154 -40.03 -51.97 -68.82
N ILE A 155 -39.85 -53.08 -68.09
CA ILE A 155 -39.14 -53.11 -66.80
C ILE A 155 -37.70 -52.60 -66.93
N TYR A 156 -36.99 -53.00 -68.00
CA TYR A 156 -35.62 -52.54 -68.25
C TYR A 156 -35.52 -51.01 -68.42
N ARG A 157 -36.48 -50.39 -69.13
CA ARG A 157 -36.52 -48.93 -69.30
C ARG A 157 -36.75 -48.20 -67.97
N LEU A 158 -37.75 -48.62 -67.19
CA LEU A 158 -38.06 -48.03 -65.88
C LEU A 158 -36.90 -48.20 -64.89
N SER A 159 -36.14 -49.31 -64.99
CA SER A 159 -34.96 -49.52 -64.16
C SER A 159 -33.84 -48.52 -64.47
N ARG A 160 -33.64 -48.15 -65.74
CA ARG A 160 -32.69 -47.09 -66.11
C ARG A 160 -33.12 -45.71 -65.64
N GLU A 161 -34.41 -45.39 -65.70
CA GLU A 161 -34.93 -44.12 -65.18
C GLU A 161 -34.73 -44.02 -63.66
N CYS A 162 -34.96 -45.11 -62.91
CA CYS A 162 -34.67 -45.15 -61.47
C CYS A 162 -33.18 -44.91 -61.18
N GLU A 163 -32.26 -45.52 -61.94
CA GLU A 163 -30.82 -45.29 -61.79
C GLU A 163 -30.42 -43.83 -62.07
N GLN A 164 -31.00 -43.20 -63.09
CA GLN A 164 -30.74 -41.79 -63.41
C GLN A 164 -31.20 -40.86 -62.28
N TYR A 165 -32.42 -41.05 -61.76
CA TYR A 165 -32.91 -40.24 -60.63
C TYR A 165 -32.14 -40.52 -59.32
N HIS A 166 -31.63 -41.73 -59.12
CA HIS A 166 -30.80 -42.04 -57.96
C HIS A 166 -29.44 -41.31 -58.01
N GLN A 167 -28.82 -41.22 -59.19
CA GLN A 167 -27.57 -40.50 -59.38
C GLN A 167 -27.73 -38.99 -59.16
N THR A 168 -28.82 -38.39 -59.65
CA THR A 168 -29.09 -36.95 -59.43
C THR A 168 -29.37 -36.64 -57.95
N LEU A 169 -30.06 -37.53 -57.22
CA LEU A 169 -30.26 -37.38 -55.77
C LEU A 169 -28.92 -37.35 -55.01
N LYS A 170 -27.97 -38.21 -55.39
CA LYS A 170 -26.65 -38.26 -54.78
C LYS A 170 -25.81 -37.01 -55.03
N GLU A 171 -25.92 -36.42 -56.21
CA GLU A 171 -25.22 -35.17 -56.56
C GLU A 171 -25.76 -33.98 -55.77
N ILE A 172 -27.09 -33.85 -55.67
CA ILE A 172 -27.74 -32.79 -54.88
C ILE A 172 -27.41 -32.96 -53.38
N GLU A 173 -27.36 -34.19 -52.87
CA GLU A 173 -27.00 -34.48 -51.47
C GLU A 173 -25.54 -34.09 -51.15
N GLN A 174 -24.61 -34.27 -52.09
CA GLN A 174 -23.22 -33.82 -51.94
C GLN A 174 -23.12 -32.29 -51.90
N GLU A 175 -23.89 -31.60 -52.74
CA GLU A 175 -23.93 -30.14 -52.78
C GLU A 175 -24.54 -29.55 -51.49
N GLN A 176 -25.63 -30.14 -50.98
CA GLN A 176 -26.21 -29.77 -49.68
C GLN A 176 -25.20 -29.93 -48.54
N ASN A 177 -24.46 -31.03 -48.50
CA ASN A 177 -23.44 -31.26 -47.47
C ASN A 177 -22.28 -30.26 -47.54
N ASN A 178 -21.87 -29.84 -48.74
CA ASN A 178 -20.83 -28.84 -48.91
C ASN A 178 -21.30 -27.44 -48.50
N LEU A 179 -22.52 -27.05 -48.88
CA LEU A 179 -23.13 -25.78 -48.46
C LEU A 179 -23.31 -25.73 -46.93
N GLN A 180 -23.73 -26.83 -46.31
CA GLN A 180 -23.87 -26.90 -44.85
C GLN A 180 -22.54 -26.72 -44.13
N LYS A 181 -21.45 -27.36 -44.61
CA LYS A 181 -20.11 -27.17 -44.04
C LYS A 181 -19.64 -25.72 -44.12
N GLN A 182 -19.88 -25.04 -45.24
CA GLN A 182 -19.52 -23.62 -45.40
C GLN A 182 -20.31 -22.71 -44.45
N ILE A 183 -21.59 -23.00 -44.21
CA ILE A 183 -22.42 -22.29 -43.24
C ILE A 183 -21.87 -22.49 -41.82
N ASP A 184 -21.58 -23.74 -41.44
CA ASP A 184 -21.06 -24.07 -40.10
C ASP A 184 -19.68 -23.42 -39.84
N GLU A 185 -18.80 -23.38 -40.84
CA GLU A 185 -17.51 -22.69 -40.76
C GLU A 185 -17.67 -21.17 -40.56
N PHE A 186 -18.61 -20.56 -41.27
CA PHE A 186 -18.88 -19.12 -41.18
C PHE A 186 -19.53 -18.75 -39.84
N GLU A 187 -20.45 -19.56 -39.32
CA GLU A 187 -21.06 -19.36 -38.00
C GLU A 187 -20.02 -19.48 -36.88
N ASN A 188 -19.10 -20.44 -36.96
CA ASN A 188 -18.00 -20.59 -36.01
C ASN A 188 -17.06 -19.37 -36.02
N LEU A 189 -16.68 -18.87 -37.20
CA LEU A 189 -15.85 -17.66 -37.32
C LEU A 189 -16.56 -16.42 -36.77
N ARG A 190 -17.87 -16.29 -37.00
CA ARG A 190 -18.68 -15.18 -36.45
C ARG A 190 -18.76 -15.24 -34.92
N GLN A 191 -18.94 -16.43 -34.34
CA GLN A 191 -18.94 -16.62 -32.89
C GLN A 191 -17.58 -16.27 -32.27
N GLN A 192 -16.47 -16.73 -32.88
CA GLN A 192 -15.12 -16.38 -32.43
C GLN A 192 -14.85 -14.87 -32.51
N SER A 193 -15.30 -14.20 -33.58
CA SER A 193 -15.16 -12.74 -33.73
C SER A 193 -15.92 -11.97 -32.64
N ASN A 194 -17.17 -12.36 -32.34
CA ASN A 194 -17.96 -11.74 -31.27
C ASN A 194 -17.33 -11.98 -29.89
N GLN A 195 -16.86 -13.20 -29.60
CA GLN A 195 -16.17 -13.50 -28.34
C GLN A 195 -14.90 -12.67 -28.16
N ASN A 196 -14.10 -12.54 -29.22
CA ASN A 196 -12.90 -11.70 -29.21
C ASN A 196 -13.23 -10.21 -28.99
N GLU A 197 -14.34 -9.71 -29.52
CA GLU A 197 -14.79 -8.34 -29.28
C GLU A 197 -15.23 -8.10 -27.83
N GLU A 198 -15.98 -9.03 -27.23
CA GLU A 198 -16.35 -8.97 -25.82
C GLU A 198 -15.12 -9.02 -24.90
N GLU A 199 -14.14 -9.87 -25.20
CA GLU A 199 -12.86 -9.93 -24.48
C GLU A 199 -12.05 -8.63 -24.61
N ARG A 200 -12.00 -8.03 -25.81
CA ARG A 200 -11.36 -6.71 -26.01
C ARG A 200 -11.98 -5.63 -25.11
N GLN A 201 -13.31 -5.58 -25.05
CA GLN A 201 -14.01 -4.58 -24.23
C GLN A 201 -13.73 -4.78 -22.73
N LYS A 202 -13.71 -6.04 -22.26
CA LYS A 202 -13.33 -6.37 -20.88
C LYS A 202 -11.90 -5.92 -20.56
N LEU A 203 -10.94 -6.29 -21.41
CA LEU A 203 -9.54 -5.90 -21.24
C LEU A 203 -9.35 -4.38 -21.23
N HIS A 204 -10.06 -3.66 -22.10
CA HIS A 204 -10.01 -2.21 -22.15
C HIS A 204 -10.52 -1.57 -20.85
N HIS A 205 -11.60 -2.11 -20.29
CA HIS A 205 -12.13 -1.66 -19.00
C HIS A 205 -11.15 -1.92 -17.84
N GLU A 206 -10.54 -3.10 -17.81
CA GLU A 206 -9.53 -3.46 -16.79
C GLU A 206 -8.28 -2.56 -16.87
N ILE A 207 -7.79 -2.27 -18.08
CA ILE A 207 -6.69 -1.34 -18.30
C ILE A 207 -7.05 0.04 -17.77
N GLN A 208 -8.25 0.54 -18.08
CA GLN A 208 -8.71 1.85 -17.64
C GLN A 208 -8.79 1.95 -16.11
N ASP A 209 -9.27 0.90 -15.44
CA ASP A 209 -9.34 0.86 -13.97
C ASP A 209 -7.96 0.77 -13.31
N CYS A 210 -7.04 0.01 -13.90
CA CYS A 210 -5.66 -0.03 -13.44
C CYS A 210 -4.96 1.34 -13.63
N GLN A 211 -5.23 2.05 -14.73
CA GLN A 211 -4.71 3.40 -14.97
C GLN A 211 -5.28 4.43 -13.98
N LYS A 212 -6.55 4.33 -13.60
CA LYS A 212 -7.13 5.19 -12.54
C LYS A 212 -6.39 5.00 -11.21
N LYS A 213 -6.17 3.74 -10.80
CA LYS A 213 -5.40 3.42 -9.58
C LYS A 213 -3.98 3.96 -9.64
N GLN A 214 -3.33 3.86 -10.81
CA GLN A 214 -1.99 4.40 -11.03
C GLN A 214 -1.94 5.91 -10.75
N ASN A 215 -2.86 6.66 -11.34
CA ASN A 215 -2.96 8.12 -11.14
C ASN A 215 -3.25 8.50 -9.68
N GLU A 216 -4.05 7.72 -8.96
CA GLU A 216 -4.30 7.94 -7.53
C GLU A 216 -3.04 7.73 -6.69
N TRP A 217 -2.29 6.66 -6.97
CA TRP A 217 -1.05 6.39 -6.26
C TRP A 217 0.04 7.41 -6.56
N ASP A 218 0.16 7.89 -7.79
CA ASP A 218 1.13 8.94 -8.15
C ASP A 218 0.85 10.26 -7.42
N LYS A 219 -0.43 10.63 -7.24
CA LYS A 219 -0.83 11.78 -6.40
C LYS A 219 -0.44 11.58 -4.94
N ILE A 220 -0.71 10.40 -4.37
CA ILE A 220 -0.36 10.07 -2.98
C ILE A 220 1.16 10.07 -2.78
N MET A 221 1.92 9.52 -3.74
CA MET A 221 3.39 9.53 -3.71
C MET A 221 3.96 10.95 -3.73
N THR A 222 3.36 11.83 -4.53
CA THR A 222 3.74 13.26 -4.57
C THR A 222 3.50 13.90 -3.20
N SER A 223 2.31 13.70 -2.61
CA SER A 223 1.98 14.16 -1.26
C SER A 223 2.95 13.66 -0.19
N PHE A 224 3.33 12.38 -0.19
CA PHE A 224 4.30 11.85 0.76
C PHE A 224 5.71 12.44 0.56
N THR A 225 6.08 12.75 -0.67
CA THR A 225 7.37 13.38 -0.98
C THR A 225 7.39 14.82 -0.42
N ASP A 226 6.30 15.56 -0.60
CA ASP A 226 6.15 16.91 -0.04
C ASP A 226 6.17 16.89 1.50
N ASP A 227 5.46 15.95 2.13
CA ASP A 227 5.47 15.77 3.59
C ASP A 227 6.88 15.49 4.12
N ILE A 228 7.68 14.68 3.41
CA ILE A 228 9.08 14.39 3.77
C ILE A 228 9.93 15.66 3.68
N ASN A 229 9.75 16.47 2.63
CA ASN A 229 10.49 17.70 2.45
C ASN A 229 10.16 18.72 3.55
N ILE A 230 8.88 18.96 3.82
CA ILE A 230 8.43 19.83 4.91
C ILE A 230 8.98 19.36 6.25
N ASN A 231 9.01 18.05 6.50
CA ASN A 231 9.54 17.50 7.74
C ASN A 231 11.06 17.67 7.83
N ASN A 232 11.81 17.49 6.73
CA ASN A 232 13.25 17.77 6.70
C ASN A 232 13.57 19.23 7.02
N ASP A 233 12.83 20.19 6.45
CA ASP A 233 13.00 21.61 6.74
C ASP A 233 12.75 21.92 8.22
N ASN A 234 11.71 21.33 8.79
CA ASN A 234 11.40 21.46 10.23
C ASN A 234 12.50 20.87 11.13
N ILE A 235 13.08 19.73 10.74
CA ILE A 235 14.22 19.12 11.44
C ILE A 235 15.44 20.05 11.37
N GLN A 236 15.74 20.59 10.19
CA GLN A 236 16.88 21.49 9.99
C GLN A 236 16.73 22.79 10.80
N ASN A 237 15.54 23.41 10.77
CA ASN A 237 15.26 24.62 11.55
C ASN A 237 15.43 24.40 13.06
N LYS A 238 14.96 23.26 13.57
CA LYS A 238 15.15 22.89 14.98
C LYS A 238 16.61 22.63 15.31
N GLN A 239 17.36 21.98 14.41
CA GLN A 239 18.80 21.74 14.60
C GLN A 239 19.56 23.06 14.69
N SER A 240 19.35 24.00 13.76
CA SER A 240 19.98 25.32 13.81
C SER A 240 19.66 26.08 15.10
N THR A 241 18.44 25.95 15.60
CA THR A 241 18.02 26.56 16.88
C THR A 241 18.73 25.90 18.07
N ILE A 242 18.86 24.58 18.07
CA ILE A 242 19.62 23.84 19.10
C ILE A 242 21.08 24.29 19.08
N ASP A 243 21.71 24.39 17.92
CA ASP A 243 23.11 24.79 17.79
C ASP A 243 23.33 26.23 18.33
N PHE A 244 22.39 27.14 18.06
CA PHE A 244 22.39 28.49 18.64
C PHE A 244 22.35 28.47 20.18
N ILE A 245 21.38 27.73 20.76
CA ILE A 245 21.23 27.62 22.22
C ILE A 245 22.45 26.93 22.85
N GLN A 246 23.05 25.95 22.18
CA GLN A 246 24.27 25.29 22.66
C GLN A 246 25.47 26.24 22.71
N ASN A 247 25.59 27.16 21.75
CA ASN A 247 26.63 28.18 21.78
C ASN A 247 26.40 29.18 22.91
N GLU A 248 25.15 29.60 23.15
CA GLU A 248 24.79 30.44 24.28
C GLU A 248 25.12 29.76 25.62
N LEU A 249 24.80 28.47 25.75
CA LEU A 249 25.12 27.67 26.94
C LEU A 249 26.63 27.60 27.19
N LYS A 250 27.43 27.34 26.15
CA LYS A 250 28.90 27.35 26.25
C LYS A 250 29.42 28.70 26.74
N GLN A 251 28.84 29.79 26.27
CA GLN A 251 29.22 31.13 26.70
C GLN A 251 28.85 31.39 28.17
N ARG A 252 27.65 31.03 28.61
CA ARG A 252 27.26 31.15 30.03
C ARG A 252 28.13 30.30 30.96
N GLN A 253 28.48 29.09 30.51
CA GLN A 253 29.38 28.22 31.27
C GLN A 253 30.78 28.83 31.40
N HIS A 254 31.28 29.43 30.32
CA HIS A 254 32.54 30.17 30.33
C HIS A 254 32.49 31.36 31.31
N ASP A 255 31.42 32.16 31.30
CA ASP A 255 31.22 33.29 32.21
C ASP A 255 31.27 32.83 33.69
N ILE A 256 30.62 31.69 34.02
CA ILE A 256 30.68 31.11 35.36
C ILE A 256 32.10 30.67 35.74
N ASP A 257 32.81 30.03 34.82
CA ASP A 257 34.18 29.57 35.07
C ASP A 257 35.15 30.73 35.29
N GLU A 258 34.97 31.86 34.59
CA GLU A 258 35.70 33.10 34.85
C GLU A 258 35.38 33.67 36.24
N LEU A 259 34.09 33.77 36.60
CA LEU A 259 33.68 34.27 37.92
C LEU A 259 34.19 33.39 39.06
N LYS A 260 34.23 32.06 38.90
CA LYS A 260 34.81 31.13 39.89
C LYS A 260 36.32 31.31 40.03
N LYS A 261 37.04 31.64 38.95
CA LYS A 261 38.48 31.96 39.03
C LYS A 261 38.73 33.27 39.76
N ILE A 262 37.83 34.24 39.62
CA ILE A 262 37.83 35.52 40.36
C ILE A 262 37.53 35.29 41.85
N GLU A 263 36.60 34.39 42.18
CA GLU A 263 36.27 34.05 43.57
C GLU A 263 37.48 33.45 44.30
N LYS A 264 38.25 32.59 43.62
CA LYS A 264 39.48 31.98 44.17
C LYS A 264 40.61 33.00 44.36
N ASP A 265 40.77 33.92 43.41
CA ASP A 265 41.79 34.96 43.47
C ASP A 265 41.26 36.28 42.90
N LYS A 266 41.07 37.26 43.77
CA LYS A 266 40.54 38.59 43.44
C LYS A 266 41.41 39.36 42.44
N THR A 267 42.69 39.00 42.28
CA THR A 267 43.55 39.64 41.26
C THR A 267 43.13 39.28 39.84
N ASN A 268 42.39 38.19 39.64
CA ASN A 268 41.89 37.77 38.32
C ASN A 268 40.75 38.65 37.79
N VAL A 269 40.20 39.59 38.59
CA VAL A 269 39.23 40.58 38.12
C VAL A 269 39.79 41.43 36.98
N TYR A 270 41.11 41.66 36.98
CA TYR A 270 41.80 42.41 35.93
C TYR A 270 42.12 41.55 34.69
N GLY A 271 41.94 40.23 34.79
CA GLY A 271 42.24 39.23 33.76
C GLY A 271 42.66 37.90 34.38
N THR A 272 42.15 36.77 33.87
CA THR A 272 42.33 35.44 34.50
C THR A 272 43.78 34.93 34.56
N TRP A 273 44.68 35.55 33.80
CA TRP A 273 46.11 35.20 33.74
C TRP A 273 46.98 36.15 34.57
N ILE A 274 46.41 37.23 35.12
CA ILE A 274 47.18 38.28 35.79
C ILE A 274 47.79 37.80 37.10
N SER A 275 47.11 36.94 37.87
CA SER A 275 47.68 36.37 39.10
C SER A 275 49.01 35.65 38.83
N ASP A 276 49.06 34.81 37.79
CA ASP A 276 50.27 34.06 37.45
C ASP A 276 51.34 34.97 36.82
N CYS A 277 50.94 35.98 36.05
CA CYS A 277 51.85 36.98 35.53
C CYS A 277 52.49 37.83 36.64
N LEU A 278 51.75 38.19 37.70
CA LEU A 278 52.31 38.91 38.85
C LEU A 278 53.38 38.09 39.56
N LYS A 279 53.19 36.78 39.70
CA LYS A 279 54.24 35.88 40.23
C LYS A 279 55.47 35.85 39.32
N ALA A 280 55.28 35.86 38.00
CA ALA A 280 56.39 35.91 37.05
C ALA A 280 57.16 37.25 37.13
N ILE A 281 56.44 38.38 37.25
CA ILE A 281 57.04 39.71 37.43
C ILE A 281 57.83 39.78 38.75
N GLU A 282 57.33 39.19 39.83
CA GLU A 282 58.02 39.16 41.11
C GLU A 282 59.34 38.37 41.07
N ASN A 283 59.41 37.33 40.24
CA ASN A 283 60.59 36.48 40.08
C ASN A 283 61.58 36.99 39.00
N GLU A 284 61.20 38.00 38.22
CA GLU A 284 62.05 38.57 37.17
C GLU A 284 63.04 39.60 37.77
N ASN A 285 64.33 39.42 37.46
CA ASN A 285 65.43 40.22 38.01
C ASN A 285 66.02 41.22 37.01
N ARG A 286 65.59 41.17 35.74
CA ARG A 286 66.07 42.10 34.69
C ARG A 286 65.54 43.52 34.84
N PHE A 287 64.47 43.74 35.61
CA PHE A 287 63.88 45.07 35.79
C PHE A 287 64.81 46.00 36.57
N HIS A 288 64.99 47.24 36.08
CA HIS A 288 65.64 48.31 36.85
C HIS A 288 64.82 48.65 38.09
N ARG A 289 63.50 48.78 37.93
CA ARG A 289 62.53 48.78 39.04
C ARG A 289 61.31 47.96 38.67
N LYS A 290 60.80 47.20 39.64
CA LYS A 290 59.64 46.35 39.43
C LYS A 290 58.41 47.18 39.06
N PRO A 291 57.68 46.80 38.00
CA PRO A 291 56.51 47.53 37.56
C PRO A 291 55.39 47.50 38.60
N ILE A 292 54.64 48.60 38.68
CA ILE A 292 53.52 48.74 39.62
C ILE A 292 52.21 48.48 38.87
N GLY A 293 51.52 47.40 39.21
CA GLY A 293 50.20 47.13 38.67
C GLY A 293 49.61 45.79 39.13
N PRO A 294 48.41 45.43 38.64
CA PRO A 294 47.49 46.31 37.91
C PRO A 294 47.03 47.49 38.80
N ILE A 295 46.85 48.68 38.22
CA ILE A 295 46.55 49.93 38.95
C ILE A 295 45.37 49.77 39.91
N GLY A 296 44.32 49.07 39.49
CA GLY A 296 43.13 48.87 40.31
C GLY A 296 43.39 48.18 41.66
N ARG A 297 44.49 47.42 41.81
CA ARG A 297 44.86 46.74 43.07
C ARG A 297 45.10 47.73 44.22
N TYR A 298 45.46 48.97 43.89
CA TYR A 298 45.78 50.02 44.85
C TYR A 298 44.62 50.99 45.09
N ILE A 299 43.43 50.74 44.54
CA ILE A 299 42.28 51.64 44.59
C ILE A 299 41.13 50.99 45.36
N ARG A 300 40.50 51.74 46.28
CA ARG A 300 39.26 51.33 46.95
C ARG A 300 38.24 52.46 46.91
N CYS A 301 36.99 52.15 46.62
CA CYS A 301 35.89 53.11 46.74
C CYS A 301 35.37 53.12 48.19
N ILE A 302 35.42 54.27 48.84
CA ILE A 302 35.02 54.45 50.26
C ILE A 302 33.50 54.60 50.39
N GLU A 303 32.84 55.13 49.35
CA GLU A 303 31.39 55.31 49.31
C GLU A 303 30.74 54.33 48.32
N PRO A 304 30.17 53.19 48.78
CA PRO A 304 29.66 52.13 47.90
C PRO A 304 28.59 52.59 46.92
N ARG A 305 27.83 53.63 47.27
CA ARG A 305 26.80 54.26 46.43
C ARG A 305 27.38 54.80 45.11
N TRP A 306 28.65 55.23 45.10
CA TRP A 306 29.32 55.74 43.92
C TRP A 306 30.16 54.69 43.17
N SER A 307 30.22 53.46 43.68
CA SER A 307 31.12 52.43 43.18
C SER A 307 30.94 52.18 41.67
N TYR A 308 29.69 52.09 41.19
CA TYR A 308 29.39 51.88 39.77
C TYR A 308 29.86 53.03 38.86
N ALA A 309 29.56 54.27 39.24
CA ALA A 309 29.94 55.47 38.50
C ALA A 309 31.47 55.63 38.43
N VAL A 310 32.14 55.45 39.58
CA VAL A 310 33.59 55.50 39.69
C VAL A 310 34.24 54.39 38.88
N GLU A 311 33.67 53.18 38.93
CA GLU A 311 34.17 52.04 38.19
C GLU A 311 34.15 52.30 36.68
N LYS A 312 33.06 52.85 36.15
CA LYS A 312 32.94 53.15 34.72
C LYS A 312 34.01 54.11 34.23
N HIS A 313 34.28 55.15 35.02
CA HIS A 313 35.32 56.13 34.70
C HIS A 313 36.72 55.50 34.65
N LEU A 314 37.00 54.65 35.65
CA LEU A 314 38.31 54.06 35.85
C LEU A 314 38.54 52.78 35.04
N ALA A 315 37.49 52.07 34.61
CA ALA A 315 37.59 50.75 33.97
C ALA A 315 38.68 50.63 32.88
N PRO A 316 38.91 51.63 31.99
CA PRO A 316 39.96 51.54 30.98
C PRO A 316 41.39 51.49 31.52
N ILE A 317 41.63 51.95 32.76
CA ILE A 317 42.96 52.04 33.38
C ILE A 317 43.17 51.00 34.49
N MET A 318 42.11 50.33 34.94
CA MET A 318 42.15 49.44 36.12
C MET A 318 43.13 48.27 35.96
N SER A 319 43.28 47.72 34.76
CA SER A 319 44.18 46.61 34.45
C SER A 319 45.62 47.06 34.12
N SER A 320 45.86 48.36 33.95
CA SER A 320 47.13 48.90 33.45
C SER A 320 48.28 48.83 34.46
N PHE A 321 49.52 48.92 33.98
CA PHE A 321 50.75 48.85 34.77
C PHE A 321 51.59 50.11 34.61
N ILE A 322 52.52 50.36 35.54
CA ILE A 322 53.42 51.52 35.54
C ILE A 322 54.88 51.05 35.58
N CYS A 323 55.64 51.39 34.53
CA CYS A 323 57.09 51.14 34.44
C CYS A 323 57.86 52.44 34.61
N THR A 324 59.11 52.36 35.08
CA THR A 324 59.97 53.54 35.22
C THR A 324 60.56 54.06 33.92
N ASP A 325 60.85 53.16 32.99
CA ASP A 325 61.48 53.47 31.71
C ASP A 325 61.04 52.51 30.59
N VAL A 326 61.53 52.76 29.37
CA VAL A 326 61.22 51.98 28.17
C VAL A 326 61.87 50.59 28.20
N HIS A 327 62.96 50.40 28.96
CA HIS A 327 63.61 49.10 29.11
C HIS A 327 62.72 48.14 29.91
N ASP A 328 62.23 48.60 31.06
CA ASP A 328 61.30 47.86 31.92
C ASP A 328 59.97 47.60 31.19
N GLU A 329 59.47 48.55 30.39
CA GLU A 329 58.30 48.31 29.53
C GLU A 329 58.53 47.13 28.58
N GLY A 330 59.69 47.06 27.93
CA GLY A 330 60.03 45.97 27.00
C GLY A 330 59.99 44.59 27.66
N ILE A 331 60.57 44.48 28.86
CA ILE A 331 60.55 43.23 29.66
C ILE A 331 59.12 42.86 30.04
N LEU A 332 58.32 43.82 30.49
CA LEU A 332 56.93 43.56 30.89
C LEU A 332 56.07 43.14 29.70
N LEU A 333 56.27 43.74 28.52
CA LEU A 333 55.60 43.35 27.28
C LEU A 333 55.98 41.92 26.85
N GLU A 334 57.25 41.54 27.00
CA GLU A 334 57.71 40.17 26.76
C GLU A 334 56.97 39.18 27.68
N LEU A 335 56.89 39.48 28.98
CA LEU A 335 56.13 38.65 29.92
C LEU A 335 54.64 38.58 29.54
N PHE A 336 54.00 39.70 29.19
CA PHE A 336 52.60 39.68 28.75
C PHE A 336 52.37 38.81 27.51
N ALA A 337 53.32 38.75 26.58
CA ALA A 337 53.21 37.91 25.39
C ALA A 337 53.20 36.41 25.71
N HIS A 338 53.81 35.99 26.83
CA HIS A 338 53.82 34.60 27.27
C HIS A 338 52.49 34.16 27.90
N TYR A 339 51.78 35.08 28.56
CA TYR A 339 50.56 34.76 29.31
C TYR A 339 49.26 35.18 28.61
N SER A 340 49.27 36.25 27.80
CA SER A 340 48.08 36.76 27.13
C SER A 340 48.06 36.44 25.64
N ARG A 341 46.99 35.76 25.19
CA ARG A 341 46.70 35.46 23.76
C ARG A 341 45.77 36.47 23.08
N GLY A 342 45.45 37.59 23.73
CA GLY A 342 44.50 38.57 23.20
C GLY A 342 44.70 39.96 23.79
N TYR A 343 44.03 40.25 24.92
CA TYR A 343 44.06 41.55 25.57
C TYR A 343 45.40 41.83 26.25
N ARG A 344 46.02 42.97 25.91
CA ARG A 344 47.25 43.45 26.55
C ARG A 344 46.95 44.69 27.39
N PRO A 345 47.28 44.67 28.70
CA PRO A 345 47.13 45.85 29.53
C PRO A 345 48.01 47.00 29.04
N THR A 346 47.51 48.24 29.16
CA THR A 346 48.30 49.44 28.89
C THR A 346 49.42 49.58 29.93
N ILE A 347 50.59 50.03 29.49
CA ILE A 347 51.73 50.33 30.36
C ILE A 347 51.98 51.83 30.31
N PHE A 348 52.04 52.48 31.48
CA PHE A 348 52.43 53.88 31.62
C PHE A 348 53.90 53.95 31.97
N VAL A 349 54.69 54.63 31.15
CA VAL A 349 56.11 54.84 31.41
C VAL A 349 56.31 56.19 32.07
N MET A 350 56.68 56.19 33.35
CA MET A 350 57.03 57.38 34.10
C MET A 350 57.96 57.06 35.28
N LYS A 351 58.87 57.99 35.59
CA LYS A 351 59.66 57.89 36.82
C LYS A 351 58.72 57.91 38.02
N TYR A 352 58.98 57.06 39.01
CA TYR A 352 58.16 56.98 40.20
C TYR A 352 58.24 58.29 41.01
N PRO A 353 57.13 59.05 41.12
CA PRO A 353 57.13 60.30 41.84
C PRO A 353 57.26 60.06 43.36
N GLU A 354 57.97 60.96 44.03
CA GLU A 354 58.12 60.94 45.50
C GLU A 354 56.94 61.59 46.22
N ARG A 355 56.17 62.42 45.52
CA ARG A 355 55.01 63.17 46.05
C ARG A 355 53.88 63.20 45.03
N VAL A 356 52.66 63.30 45.54
CA VAL A 356 51.45 63.47 44.73
C VAL A 356 51.39 64.89 44.16
N HIS A 357 50.80 65.03 42.97
CA HIS A 357 50.52 66.33 42.36
C HIS A 357 49.65 67.21 43.27
N ASP A 358 49.96 68.50 43.37
CA ASP A 358 49.15 69.44 44.15
C ASP A 358 47.83 69.76 43.44
N ILE A 359 46.74 69.15 43.92
CA ILE A 359 45.38 69.31 43.40
C ILE A 359 44.47 70.16 44.30
N SER A 360 45.03 70.78 45.35
CA SER A 360 44.28 71.51 46.40
C SER A 360 43.36 72.59 45.80
N GLY A 361 43.86 73.36 44.84
CA GLY A 361 43.09 74.42 44.17
C GLY A 361 41.86 73.91 43.42
N THR A 362 41.93 72.73 42.81
CA THR A 362 40.78 72.12 42.12
C THR A 362 39.75 71.62 43.11
N LEU A 363 40.20 70.89 44.14
CA LEU A 363 39.30 70.35 45.18
C LEU A 363 38.57 71.47 45.94
N ASP A 364 39.24 72.57 46.25
CA ASP A 364 38.63 73.71 46.95
C ASP A 364 37.54 74.40 46.11
N ARG A 365 37.67 74.40 44.77
CA ARG A 365 36.61 74.93 43.89
C ARG A 365 35.44 73.98 43.76
N VAL A 366 35.70 72.68 43.62
CA VAL A 366 34.66 71.63 43.63
C VAL A 366 33.86 71.70 44.93
N ARG A 367 34.55 71.79 46.08
CA ARG A 367 33.92 71.91 47.40
C ARG A 367 33.08 73.18 47.54
N ARG A 368 33.60 74.34 47.11
CA ARG A 368 32.84 75.61 47.13
C ARG A 368 31.60 75.59 46.24
N ALA A 369 31.61 74.81 45.18
CA ALA A 369 30.45 74.60 44.32
C ALA A 369 29.44 73.56 44.89
N ASN A 370 29.70 73.01 46.09
CA ASN A 370 28.92 71.94 46.71
C ASN A 370 28.82 70.67 45.84
N LEU A 371 29.92 70.33 45.16
CA LEU A 371 30.03 69.16 44.31
C LEU A 371 31.01 68.15 44.91
N LEU A 372 30.91 66.91 44.46
CA LEU A 372 31.76 65.80 44.89
C LEU A 372 32.62 65.34 43.73
N SER A 373 33.95 65.27 43.89
CA SER A 373 34.84 64.69 42.88
C SER A 373 35.07 63.20 43.10
N ILE A 374 35.46 62.49 42.03
CA ILE A 374 35.86 61.07 42.13
C ILE A 374 37.02 60.88 43.10
N TYR A 375 37.98 61.81 43.14
CA TYR A 375 39.11 61.77 44.07
C TYR A 375 38.65 61.65 45.54
N GLN A 376 37.59 62.36 45.93
CA GLN A 376 37.12 62.39 47.31
C GLN A 376 36.47 61.09 47.80
N VAL A 377 36.01 60.23 46.88
CA VAL A 377 35.35 58.94 47.21
C VAL A 377 36.29 57.75 47.08
N LEU A 378 37.57 57.98 46.82
CA LEU A 378 38.59 56.95 46.63
C LEU A 378 39.62 56.96 47.75
N LYS A 379 40.11 55.77 48.09
CA LYS A 379 41.35 55.55 48.83
C LYS A 379 42.38 54.94 47.87
N ILE A 380 43.54 55.58 47.72
CA ILE A 380 44.60 55.15 46.81
C ILE A 380 45.86 54.84 47.63
N ASP A 381 46.30 53.58 47.59
CA ASP A 381 47.38 53.04 48.44
C ASP A 381 48.75 53.00 47.69
N ASN A 382 49.03 53.96 46.79
CA ASN A 382 50.32 54.07 46.07
C ASN A 382 50.49 55.44 45.35
N ILE A 383 51.60 56.16 45.58
CA ILE A 383 51.85 57.51 45.03
C ILE A 383 51.92 57.52 43.49
N PRO A 384 52.74 56.68 42.82
CA PRO A 384 52.73 56.57 41.36
C PRO A 384 51.35 56.33 40.75
N VAL A 385 50.55 55.44 41.37
CA VAL A 385 49.18 55.16 40.92
C VAL A 385 48.29 56.40 41.05
N GLU A 386 48.38 57.11 42.16
CA GLU A 386 47.62 58.33 42.40
C GLU A 386 47.94 59.41 41.36
N CYS A 387 49.22 59.62 41.06
CA CYS A 387 49.65 60.55 40.00
C CYS A 387 49.11 60.14 38.63
N VAL A 388 49.17 58.85 38.27
CA VAL A 388 48.61 58.34 36.99
C VAL A 388 47.11 58.62 36.89
N LEU A 389 46.35 58.41 37.97
CA LEU A 389 44.91 58.68 37.97
C LEU A 389 44.60 60.18 37.84
N ILE A 390 45.40 61.05 38.46
CA ILE A 390 45.27 62.51 38.33
C ILE A 390 45.62 62.97 36.90
N ASP A 391 46.68 62.42 36.31
CA ASP A 391 47.19 62.84 35.01
C ASP A 391 46.29 62.35 33.86
N PHE A 392 45.93 61.07 33.87
CA PHE A 392 45.21 60.43 32.75
C PHE A 392 43.70 60.33 32.96
N LYS A 393 43.23 60.31 34.22
CA LYS A 393 41.79 60.21 34.54
C LYS A 393 41.22 61.45 35.20
N GLN A 394 42.04 62.45 35.56
CA GLN A 394 41.58 63.73 36.11
C GLN A 394 40.53 63.54 37.23
N ILE A 395 40.79 62.60 38.15
CA ILE A 395 39.84 62.21 39.18
C ILE A 395 39.49 63.35 40.14
N GLU A 396 40.36 64.35 40.26
CA GLU A 396 40.15 65.58 41.02
C GLU A 396 39.21 66.57 40.32
N ALA A 397 39.13 66.51 38.99
CA ALA A 397 38.33 67.40 38.13
C ALA A 397 37.15 66.67 37.44
N THR A 398 36.85 65.45 37.88
CA THR A 398 35.69 64.67 37.44
C THR A 398 34.71 64.54 38.58
N ILE A 399 33.46 64.96 38.38
CA ILE A 399 32.46 65.06 39.47
C ILE A 399 31.41 63.94 39.42
N LEU A 400 30.77 63.70 40.56
CA LEU A 400 29.72 62.73 40.75
C LEU A 400 28.38 63.44 41.00
N LEU A 401 27.32 62.97 40.33
CA LEU A 401 25.98 63.57 40.35
C LEU A 401 24.92 62.50 40.62
N GLU A 402 23.84 62.84 41.30
CA GLU A 402 22.81 61.84 41.60
C GLU A 402 22.03 61.46 40.33
N ASP A 403 21.74 62.44 39.48
CA ASP A 403 20.94 62.26 38.27
C ASP A 403 21.35 63.24 37.14
N LEU A 404 20.78 63.02 35.96
CA LEU A 404 20.99 63.90 34.80
C LEU A 404 20.36 65.29 34.98
N GLN A 405 19.41 65.47 35.90
CA GLN A 405 18.77 66.77 36.14
C GLN A 405 19.71 67.71 36.92
N HIS A 406 20.48 67.17 37.87
CA HIS A 406 21.57 67.87 38.53
C HIS A 406 22.59 68.40 37.50
N ALA A 407 22.96 67.57 36.52
CA ALA A 407 23.89 67.99 35.46
C ALA A 407 23.35 69.18 34.64
N LYS A 408 22.05 69.16 34.30
CA LYS A 408 21.38 70.25 33.58
C LYS A 408 21.34 71.55 34.41
N ARG A 409 21.05 71.46 35.71
CA ARG A 409 21.08 72.62 36.63
C ARG A 409 22.46 73.25 36.73
N ILE A 410 23.50 72.42 36.83
CA ILE A 410 24.91 72.86 36.86
C ILE A 410 25.27 73.59 35.55
N ARG A 411 24.77 73.11 34.41
CA ARG A 411 25.01 73.76 33.11
C ARG A 411 24.31 75.12 33.01
N GLN A 412 23.06 75.22 33.45
CA GLN A 412 22.27 76.45 33.41
C GLN A 412 22.81 77.52 34.36
N SER A 413 23.23 77.13 35.57
CA SER A 413 23.78 78.04 36.58
C SER A 413 25.18 78.58 36.24
N GLY A 414 25.92 77.91 35.34
CA GLY A 414 27.28 78.32 34.99
C GLY A 414 28.31 78.14 36.11
N ILE A 415 27.95 77.43 37.20
CA ILE A 415 28.74 77.27 38.44
C ILE A 415 30.14 76.66 38.21
N LEU A 416 30.31 75.97 37.08
CA LEU A 416 31.55 75.32 36.67
C LEU A 416 32.36 76.10 35.63
N ARG A 417 31.98 77.31 35.19
CA ARG A 417 32.79 78.10 34.23
C ARG A 417 33.91 78.84 34.95
N TRP A 418 34.98 78.13 35.31
CA TRP A 418 36.11 78.75 35.99
C TRP A 418 37.08 79.32 34.95
N GLU A 419 37.37 80.61 35.02
CA GLU A 419 38.54 81.15 34.33
C GLU A 419 39.79 80.50 34.94
N ARG A 420 40.74 80.11 34.08
CA ARG A 420 41.97 79.44 34.52
C ARG A 420 42.87 80.45 35.24
N ILE A 421 42.62 80.63 36.53
CA ILE A 421 43.28 81.63 37.38
C ILE A 421 44.62 81.12 37.92
N ASP A 422 44.85 79.81 37.99
CA ASP A 422 46.07 79.18 38.51
C ASP A 422 46.40 77.88 37.72
N LYS A 423 47.70 77.54 37.61
CA LYS A 423 48.18 76.25 37.10
C LYS A 423 47.69 75.05 37.94
N LYS A 424 47.39 75.27 39.22
CA LYS A 424 46.87 74.25 40.16
C LYS A 424 45.37 73.97 40.04
N VAL A 425 44.65 74.72 39.22
CA VAL A 425 43.20 74.57 39.02
C VAL A 425 42.94 73.96 37.64
N LYS A 426 42.33 72.77 37.62
CA LYS A 426 41.80 72.15 36.40
C LYS A 426 40.31 72.43 36.27
N GLN A 427 39.87 72.59 35.03
CA GLN A 427 38.47 72.80 34.68
C GLN A 427 37.72 71.47 34.73
N VAL A 428 36.56 71.44 35.40
CA VAL A 428 35.68 70.27 35.38
C VAL A 428 35.02 70.16 34.00
N VAL A 429 35.29 69.05 33.31
CA VAL A 429 34.78 68.78 31.95
C VAL A 429 33.93 67.52 31.87
N GLU A 430 33.85 66.76 32.96
CA GLU A 430 33.23 65.45 32.99
C GLU A 430 32.52 65.20 34.32
N ALA A 431 31.34 64.57 34.22
CA ALA A 431 30.56 64.14 35.36
C ALA A 431 29.98 62.74 35.12
N TRP A 432 29.78 62.00 36.21
CA TRP A 432 29.16 60.68 36.18
C TRP A 432 27.99 60.62 37.14
N THR A 433 26.88 60.03 36.68
CA THR A 433 25.68 59.85 37.49
C THR A 433 25.66 58.50 38.21
N TYR A 434 24.80 58.35 39.24
CA TYR A 434 24.64 57.11 40.00
C TYR A 434 24.38 55.88 39.10
N ASP A 435 23.56 56.06 38.06
CA ASP A 435 23.21 55.04 37.07
C ASP A 435 24.31 54.79 36.03
N GLY A 436 25.49 55.42 36.17
CA GLY A 436 26.64 55.25 35.28
C GLY A 436 26.52 55.96 33.93
N SER A 437 25.64 56.95 33.80
CA SER A 437 25.64 57.82 32.62
C SER A 437 26.80 58.82 32.69
N ASN A 438 27.46 59.03 31.55
CA ASN A 438 28.56 59.99 31.43
C ASN A 438 28.03 61.32 30.85
N VAL A 439 28.33 62.42 31.52
CA VAL A 439 28.00 63.77 31.06
C VAL A 439 29.28 64.53 30.80
N LYS A 440 29.53 64.85 29.53
CA LYS A 440 30.61 65.78 29.15
C LYS A 440 30.09 67.21 29.35
N LEU A 441 30.70 67.93 30.27
CA LEU A 441 30.36 69.29 30.66
C LEU A 441 31.07 70.36 29.80
N ASP A 442 31.59 69.95 28.64
CA ASP A 442 32.21 70.83 27.66
C ASP A 442 31.20 71.79 26.99
N LYS A 443 31.63 72.54 25.96
CA LYS A 443 30.75 73.47 25.24
C LYS A 443 29.53 72.77 24.63
N ALA A 444 29.66 71.52 24.18
CA ALA A 444 28.63 70.76 23.47
C ALA A 444 27.64 70.02 24.38
N PHE A 445 27.95 69.85 25.68
CA PHE A 445 27.09 69.23 26.68
C PHE A 445 26.52 67.88 26.23
N ARG A 446 27.40 66.88 26.05
CA ARG A 446 27.04 65.55 25.54
C ARG A 446 26.71 64.60 26.69
N ILE A 447 25.66 63.80 26.52
CA ILE A 447 25.25 62.77 27.48
C ILE A 447 25.38 61.41 26.80
N TYR A 448 26.13 60.50 27.42
CA TYR A 448 26.24 59.11 27.03
C TYR A 448 25.54 58.27 28.09
N THR A 449 24.44 57.62 27.70
CA THR A 449 23.64 56.80 28.59
C THR A 449 24.30 55.45 28.85
N ASN A 450 23.93 54.83 29.97
CA ASN A 450 24.56 53.61 30.46
C ASN A 450 24.34 52.38 29.55
N ASP A 451 25.43 51.69 29.19
CA ASP A 451 25.46 50.43 28.41
C ASP A 451 25.09 49.16 29.22
N LYS A 452 24.51 49.30 30.42
CA LYS A 452 24.07 48.21 31.33
C LYS A 452 25.14 47.18 31.75
N GLN A 453 26.42 47.38 31.45
CA GLN A 453 27.47 46.46 31.88
C GLN A 453 27.55 46.39 33.42
N PRO A 454 27.61 45.20 34.04
CA PRO A 454 27.69 45.06 35.48
C PRO A 454 29.00 45.60 36.05
N ALA A 455 28.98 46.02 37.32
CA ALA A 455 30.19 46.35 38.07
C ALA A 455 31.06 45.09 38.27
N ARG A 456 32.34 45.19 37.99
CA ARG A 456 33.35 44.13 38.02
C ARG A 456 34.44 44.36 39.06
N TYR A 457 34.91 45.59 39.26
CA TYR A 457 36.11 45.89 40.06
C TYR A 457 35.83 46.14 41.53
N PHE A 458 34.71 46.80 41.86
CA PHE A 458 34.34 47.10 43.25
C PHE A 458 33.21 46.21 43.78
N THR A 459 32.91 45.09 43.10
CA THR A 459 31.87 44.16 43.53
C THR A 459 32.23 43.39 44.80
N SER A 460 31.22 43.13 45.63
CA SER A 460 31.35 42.31 46.84
C SER A 460 31.26 40.82 46.49
N ASN A 461 31.82 39.94 47.32
CA ASN A 461 31.72 38.48 47.12
C ASN A 461 30.25 38.00 47.04
N ASN A 462 29.34 38.63 47.80
CA ASN A 462 27.91 38.32 47.77
C ASN A 462 27.27 38.62 46.40
N THR A 463 27.63 39.74 45.76
CA THR A 463 27.08 40.09 44.43
C THR A 463 27.57 39.14 43.34
N GLN A 464 28.82 38.68 43.41
CA GLN A 464 29.35 37.68 42.47
C GLN A 464 28.66 36.33 42.63
N SER A 465 28.42 35.90 43.87
CA SER A 465 27.70 34.65 44.17
C SER A 465 26.26 34.68 43.64
N LEU A 466 25.57 35.82 43.77
CA LEU A 466 24.23 36.01 43.20
C LEU A 466 24.25 35.91 41.67
N THR A 467 25.21 36.55 41.00
CA THR A 467 25.37 36.45 39.53
C THR A 467 25.66 35.02 39.07
N ILE A 468 26.51 34.27 39.79
CA ILE A 468 26.77 32.85 39.49
C ILE A 468 25.47 32.04 39.62
N ASN A 469 24.66 32.28 40.65
CA ASN A 469 23.38 31.61 40.84
C ASN A 469 22.38 31.93 39.72
N GLU A 470 22.30 33.20 39.30
CA GLU A 470 21.47 33.62 38.16
C GLU A 470 21.88 32.93 36.86
N LEU A 471 23.19 32.88 36.57
CA LEU A 471 23.72 32.17 35.39
C LEU A 471 23.46 30.66 35.45
N ASN A 472 23.56 30.04 36.63
CA ASN A 472 23.22 28.62 36.80
C ASN A 472 21.72 28.33 36.54
N ILE A 473 20.83 29.24 36.95
CA ILE A 473 19.40 29.16 36.65
C ILE A 473 19.18 29.28 35.13
N GLU A 474 19.87 30.21 34.47
CA GLU A 474 19.81 30.38 33.02
C GLU A 474 20.31 29.13 32.28
N ILE A 475 21.44 28.55 32.68
CA ILE A 475 21.96 27.28 32.13
C ILE A 475 20.96 26.15 32.29
N THR A 476 20.33 26.02 33.46
CA THR A 476 19.32 24.99 33.71
C THR A 476 18.13 25.15 32.74
N ARG A 477 17.69 26.40 32.54
CA ARG A 477 16.62 26.73 31.59
C ARG A 477 17.00 26.43 30.13
N LEU A 478 18.20 26.79 29.70
CA LEU A 478 18.70 26.51 28.34
C LEU A 478 18.82 25.00 28.10
N ASN A 479 19.31 24.24 29.08
CA ASN A 479 19.37 22.77 29.02
C ASN A 479 17.98 22.14 28.89
N GLU A 480 17.00 22.65 29.63
CA GLU A 480 15.62 22.16 29.52
C GLU A 480 15.02 22.45 28.14
N GLN A 481 15.29 23.63 27.57
CA GLN A 481 14.87 23.98 26.21
C GLN A 481 15.52 23.05 25.17
N ILE A 482 16.82 22.78 25.27
CA ILE A 482 17.52 21.82 24.39
C ILE A 482 16.87 20.44 24.50
N LYS A 483 16.59 19.96 25.72
CA LYS A 483 15.95 18.66 25.96
C LYS A 483 14.57 18.58 25.30
N GLN A 484 13.73 19.60 25.48
CA GLN A 484 12.40 19.67 24.85
C GLN A 484 12.50 19.70 23.32
N MET A 485 13.44 20.45 22.76
CA MET A 485 13.63 20.55 21.32
C MET A 485 14.14 19.23 20.72
N ASN A 486 15.05 18.54 21.41
CA ASN A 486 15.56 17.23 21.00
C ASN A 486 14.46 16.16 21.00
N LEU A 487 13.58 16.15 22.00
CA LEU A 487 12.42 15.25 22.03
C LEU A 487 11.51 15.48 20.83
N SER A 488 11.17 16.74 20.55
CA SER A 488 10.35 17.09 19.38
C SER A 488 11.04 16.76 18.05
N MET A 489 12.36 16.94 17.95
CA MET A 489 13.12 16.54 16.76
C MET A 489 13.12 15.02 16.57
N HIS A 490 13.20 14.25 17.65
CA HIS A 490 13.11 12.78 17.59
C HIS A 490 11.73 12.34 17.07
N GLU A 491 10.65 12.96 17.54
CA GLU A 491 9.29 12.72 17.02
C GLU A 491 9.20 12.99 15.52
N LEU A 492 9.73 14.13 15.06
CA LEU A 492 9.76 14.48 13.63
C LEU A 492 10.57 13.47 12.80
N LYS A 493 11.73 13.03 13.29
CA LYS A 493 12.55 11.99 12.64
C LYS A 493 11.79 10.66 12.55
N SER A 494 11.05 10.28 13.59
CA SER A 494 10.20 9.09 13.57
C SER A 494 9.08 9.22 12.53
N ILE A 495 8.40 10.37 12.46
CA ILE A 495 7.36 10.63 11.46
C ILE A 495 7.96 10.53 10.05
N ARG A 496 9.12 11.16 9.81
CA ARG A 496 9.82 11.11 8.53
C ARG A 496 10.09 9.67 8.10
N GLN A 497 10.57 8.84 9.02
CA GLN A 497 10.84 7.44 8.73
C GLN A 497 9.56 6.70 8.35
N THR A 498 8.47 6.88 9.12
CA THR A 498 7.19 6.22 8.79
C THR A 498 6.60 6.68 7.46
N THR A 499 6.71 7.97 7.11
CA THR A 499 6.26 8.50 5.82
C THR A 499 7.11 7.94 4.68
N LYS A 500 8.42 7.83 4.88
CA LYS A 500 9.34 7.22 3.90
C LYS A 500 9.02 5.75 3.67
N ASP A 501 8.80 4.97 4.73
CA ASP A 501 8.43 3.56 4.61
C ASP A 501 7.09 3.38 3.87
N ASN A 502 6.13 4.29 4.08
CA ASN A 502 4.87 4.30 3.35
C ASN A 502 5.04 4.68 1.87
N LEU A 503 5.90 5.66 1.58
CA LEU A 503 6.26 6.03 0.21
C LEU A 503 6.89 4.86 -0.55
N ASP A 504 7.82 4.14 0.08
CA ASP A 504 8.48 3.00 -0.54
C ASP A 504 7.50 1.84 -0.80
N LYS A 505 6.57 1.57 0.13
CA LYS A 505 5.47 0.61 -0.12
C LYS A 505 4.60 1.02 -1.29
N MET A 506 4.22 2.30 -1.39
CA MET A 506 3.41 2.80 -2.50
C MET A 506 4.14 2.74 -3.84
N LYS A 507 5.45 3.01 -3.86
CA LYS A 507 6.29 2.83 -5.06
C LYS A 507 6.29 1.37 -5.54
N HIS A 508 6.37 0.42 -4.62
CA HIS A 508 6.28 -1.01 -4.99
C HIS A 508 4.91 -1.35 -5.59
N MET A 509 3.82 -0.94 -4.94
CA MET A 509 2.46 -1.17 -5.47
C MET A 509 2.27 -0.54 -6.85
N SER A 510 2.69 0.72 -7.02
CA SER A 510 2.68 1.45 -8.29
C SER A 510 3.46 0.73 -9.39
N HIS A 511 4.65 0.22 -9.08
CA HIS A 511 5.43 -0.55 -10.02
C HIS A 511 4.75 -1.88 -10.43
N ASP A 512 4.14 -2.58 -9.47
CA ASP A 512 3.46 -3.84 -9.75
C ASP A 512 2.19 -3.63 -10.60
N ASN A 513 1.41 -2.58 -10.34
CA ASN A 513 0.26 -2.22 -11.18
C ASN A 513 0.68 -1.78 -12.58
N GLN A 514 1.81 -1.07 -12.72
CA GLN A 514 2.35 -0.74 -14.03
C GLN A 514 2.74 -2.00 -14.83
N LYS A 515 3.25 -3.05 -14.18
CA LYS A 515 3.48 -4.35 -14.84
C LYS A 515 2.18 -4.99 -15.30
N ILE A 516 1.13 -4.95 -14.48
CA ILE A 516 -0.21 -5.47 -14.85
C ILE A 516 -0.74 -4.73 -16.08
N ILE A 517 -0.69 -3.39 -16.08
CA ILE A 517 -1.10 -2.57 -17.23
C ILE A 517 -0.34 -2.98 -18.49
N ASN A 518 0.98 -3.15 -18.38
CA ASN A 518 1.81 -3.54 -19.53
C ASN A 518 1.46 -4.94 -20.06
N GLU A 519 1.12 -5.89 -19.18
CA GLU A 519 0.73 -7.24 -19.59
C GLU A 519 -0.66 -7.26 -20.25
N LEU A 520 -1.62 -6.54 -19.69
CA LEU A 520 -2.95 -6.38 -20.30
C LEU A 520 -2.86 -5.71 -21.68
N ASN A 521 -2.01 -4.69 -21.83
CA ASN A 521 -1.77 -4.06 -23.13
C ASN A 521 -1.19 -5.04 -24.16
N LYS A 522 -0.27 -5.93 -23.77
CA LYS A 522 0.25 -6.97 -24.69
C LYS A 522 -0.83 -7.96 -25.10
N GLN A 523 -1.71 -8.34 -24.18
CA GLN A 523 -2.83 -9.23 -24.49
C GLN A 523 -3.80 -8.57 -25.48
N LEU A 524 -4.11 -7.28 -25.29
CA LEU A 524 -4.92 -6.48 -26.21
C LEU A 524 -4.28 -6.43 -27.62
N GLU A 525 -2.97 -6.22 -27.69
CA GLU A 525 -2.22 -6.14 -28.95
C GLU A 525 -2.24 -7.47 -29.72
N ARG A 526 -2.12 -8.61 -29.02
CA ARG A 526 -2.28 -9.95 -29.62
C ARG A 526 -3.67 -10.15 -30.22
N LEU A 527 -4.72 -9.79 -29.49
CA LEU A 527 -6.11 -9.86 -29.97
C LEU A 527 -6.33 -9.00 -31.22
N ASN A 528 -5.72 -7.81 -31.27
CA ASN A 528 -5.80 -6.92 -32.44
C ASN A 528 -5.06 -7.47 -33.66
N SER A 529 -3.97 -8.21 -33.48
CA SER A 529 -3.17 -8.77 -34.58
C SER A 529 -3.78 -10.02 -35.25
N THR A 530 -4.81 -10.64 -34.66
CA THR A 530 -5.37 -11.94 -35.12
C THR A 530 -6.50 -11.79 -36.14
N MET A 531 -6.81 -10.59 -36.62
CA MET A 531 -7.98 -10.36 -37.48
C MET A 531 -7.74 -10.68 -38.97
N PRO A 532 -8.50 -11.60 -39.58
CA PRO A 532 -8.65 -11.66 -41.03
C PRO A 532 -9.66 -10.60 -41.51
N ILE A 533 -9.27 -9.86 -42.54
CA ILE A 533 -10.16 -8.97 -43.32
C ILE A 533 -10.83 -9.85 -44.38
N ALA A 534 -12.14 -10.14 -44.27
CA ALA A 534 -13.04 -10.37 -45.40
C ALA A 534 -14.46 -10.74 -44.93
N TYR A 535 -15.33 -9.75 -44.78
CA TYR A 535 -16.78 -9.97 -44.88
C TYR A 535 -17.16 -9.81 -46.36
N ALA A 536 -17.18 -10.91 -47.11
CA ALA A 536 -17.50 -10.89 -48.55
C ALA A 536 -18.63 -11.85 -48.95
N TYR A 537 -19.11 -12.72 -48.06
CA TYR A 537 -20.29 -13.55 -48.32
C TYR A 537 -21.35 -13.23 -47.27
N SER A 538 -22.57 -12.91 -47.72
CA SER A 538 -23.70 -12.81 -46.81
C SER A 538 -24.15 -14.23 -46.46
N LEU A 539 -24.21 -14.55 -45.17
CA LEU A 539 -24.72 -15.83 -44.66
C LEU A 539 -26.11 -16.16 -45.26
N ASP A 540 -26.89 -15.12 -45.54
CA ASP A 540 -28.21 -15.22 -46.17
C ASP A 540 -28.14 -15.83 -47.60
N GLU A 541 -27.12 -15.50 -48.39
CA GLU A 541 -26.95 -16.04 -49.75
C GLU A 541 -26.62 -17.54 -49.75
N LEU A 542 -25.87 -18.02 -48.75
CA LEU A 542 -25.56 -19.44 -48.59
C LEU A 542 -26.79 -20.21 -48.10
N GLN A 543 -27.57 -19.63 -47.18
CA GLN A 543 -28.81 -20.22 -46.70
C GLN A 543 -29.89 -20.31 -47.78
N ASP A 544 -29.97 -19.31 -48.67
CA ASP A 544 -30.94 -19.33 -49.77
C ASP A 544 -30.59 -20.38 -50.84
N LYS A 545 -29.30 -20.56 -51.18
CA LYS A 545 -28.85 -21.65 -52.06
C LYS A 545 -29.14 -23.05 -51.47
N LEU A 546 -29.03 -23.21 -50.16
CA LEU A 546 -29.37 -24.47 -49.49
C LEU A 546 -30.87 -24.77 -49.58
N LYS A 547 -31.74 -23.75 -49.47
CA LYS A 547 -33.19 -23.91 -49.65
C LYS A 547 -33.54 -24.33 -51.08
N GLU A 548 -32.89 -23.74 -52.09
CA GLU A 548 -33.08 -24.11 -53.50
C GLU A 548 -32.67 -25.56 -53.77
N CYS A 549 -31.52 -26.01 -53.26
CA CYS A 549 -31.07 -27.39 -53.37
C CYS A 549 -32.04 -28.37 -52.70
N THR A 550 -32.62 -28.00 -51.56
CA THR A 550 -33.60 -28.83 -50.83
C THR A 550 -34.90 -28.99 -51.60
N LEU A 551 -35.35 -27.94 -52.30
CA LEU A 551 -36.52 -28.02 -53.18
C LEU A 551 -36.26 -28.93 -54.39
N ALA A 552 -35.06 -28.84 -54.98
CA ALA A 552 -34.63 -29.71 -56.08
C ALA A 552 -34.57 -31.19 -55.65
N TYR A 553 -34.02 -31.48 -54.46
CA TYR A 553 -33.96 -32.82 -53.88
C TYR A 553 -35.35 -33.45 -53.69
N ASN A 554 -36.30 -32.69 -53.11
CA ASN A 554 -37.67 -33.16 -52.90
C ASN A 554 -38.39 -33.47 -54.22
N THR A 555 -38.12 -32.67 -55.26
CA THR A 555 -38.70 -32.87 -56.60
C THR A 555 -38.14 -34.12 -57.28
N ALA A 556 -36.83 -34.34 -57.19
CA ALA A 556 -36.18 -35.54 -57.71
C ALA A 556 -36.64 -36.82 -56.98
N THR A 557 -36.86 -36.73 -55.66
CA THR A 557 -37.34 -37.86 -54.83
C THR A 557 -38.74 -38.32 -55.26
N LYS A 558 -39.65 -37.38 -55.56
CA LYS A 558 -40.98 -37.73 -56.07
C LYS A 558 -40.91 -38.49 -57.40
N LYS A 559 -40.11 -37.99 -58.36
CA LYS A 559 -39.92 -38.64 -59.66
C LYS A 559 -39.30 -40.04 -59.54
N PHE A 560 -38.36 -40.22 -58.62
CA PHE A 560 -37.77 -41.54 -58.34
C PHE A 560 -38.81 -42.53 -57.80
N ASN A 561 -39.66 -42.09 -56.87
CA ASN A 561 -40.71 -42.94 -56.28
C ASN A 561 -41.77 -43.33 -57.32
N ASP A 562 -42.21 -42.40 -58.16
CA ASP A 562 -43.19 -42.67 -59.22
C ASP A 562 -42.65 -43.68 -60.24
N ALA A 563 -41.37 -43.57 -60.62
CA ALA A 563 -40.73 -44.52 -61.53
C ALA A 563 -40.59 -45.93 -60.90
N LYS A 564 -40.31 -45.99 -59.60
CA LYS A 564 -40.20 -47.25 -58.84
C LYS A 564 -41.55 -47.95 -58.72
N GLU A 565 -42.62 -47.23 -58.39
CA GLU A 565 -43.97 -47.79 -58.29
C GLU A 565 -44.46 -48.36 -59.64
N ASN A 566 -44.22 -47.64 -60.74
CA ASN A 566 -44.53 -48.14 -62.08
C ASN A 566 -43.74 -49.40 -62.46
N LYS A 567 -42.49 -49.51 -62.00
CA LYS A 567 -41.67 -50.71 -62.21
C LYS A 567 -42.24 -51.92 -61.46
N ASP A 568 -42.70 -51.72 -60.22
CA ASP A 568 -43.27 -52.78 -59.38
C ASP A 568 -44.59 -53.31 -59.97
N ILE A 569 -45.44 -52.43 -60.52
CA ILE A 569 -46.68 -52.83 -61.21
C ILE A 569 -46.37 -53.74 -62.43
N ARG A 570 -45.37 -53.40 -63.25
CA ARG A 570 -44.99 -54.22 -64.41
C ARG A 570 -44.35 -55.56 -64.05
N HIS A 571 -43.65 -55.63 -62.91
CA HIS A 571 -43.20 -56.90 -62.37
C HIS A 571 -44.36 -57.82 -61.99
N GLN A 572 -45.47 -57.25 -61.53
CA GLN A 572 -46.68 -58.01 -61.21
C GLN A 572 -47.40 -58.52 -62.47
N ASP A 573 -47.50 -57.71 -63.53
CA ASP A 573 -48.02 -58.13 -64.84
C ASP A 573 -47.22 -59.33 -65.43
N LEU A 574 -45.89 -59.32 -65.28
CA LEU A 574 -45.01 -60.40 -65.76
C LEU A 574 -45.28 -61.74 -65.05
N ALA A 575 -45.60 -61.70 -63.75
CA ALA A 575 -45.90 -62.89 -62.97
C ALA A 575 -47.19 -63.57 -63.46
N ASP A 576 -48.23 -62.78 -63.73
CA ASP A 576 -49.54 -63.28 -64.22
C ASP A 576 -49.44 -63.94 -65.60
N VAL A 577 -48.66 -63.36 -66.53
CA VAL A 577 -48.44 -63.94 -67.87
C VAL A 577 -47.61 -65.23 -67.79
N THR A 578 -46.62 -65.27 -66.90
CA THR A 578 -45.77 -66.46 -66.71
C THR A 578 -46.57 -67.65 -66.18
N GLN A 579 -47.50 -67.42 -65.25
CA GLN A 579 -48.36 -68.48 -64.71
C GLN A 579 -49.35 -69.05 -65.75
N LYS A 580 -49.84 -68.23 -66.67
CA LYS A 580 -50.66 -68.68 -67.81
C LYS A 580 -49.87 -69.53 -68.81
N HIS A 581 -48.61 -69.16 -69.08
CA HIS A 581 -47.70 -69.91 -69.96
C HIS A 581 -47.39 -71.32 -69.39
N GLU A 582 -47.10 -71.43 -68.10
CA GLU A 582 -46.79 -72.72 -67.45
C GLU A 582 -47.95 -73.73 -67.50
N ASN A 583 -49.21 -73.27 -67.43
CA ASN A 583 -50.38 -74.14 -67.49
C ASN A 583 -50.59 -74.81 -68.86
N ILE A 584 -50.10 -74.21 -69.95
CA ILE A 584 -50.15 -74.80 -71.31
C ILE A 584 -49.03 -75.82 -71.50
N VAL A 585 -47.82 -75.53 -70.98
CA VAL A 585 -46.67 -76.44 -71.02
C VAL A 585 -47.00 -77.75 -70.30
N LYS A 586 -47.62 -77.69 -69.12
CA LYS A 586 -48.07 -78.87 -68.37
C LYS A 586 -49.05 -79.79 -69.11
N LYS A 587 -49.83 -79.26 -70.07
CA LYS A 587 -50.73 -80.09 -70.91
C LYS A 587 -50.01 -80.86 -72.01
N ILE A 588 -48.85 -80.37 -72.46
CA ILE A 588 -48.01 -81.03 -73.48
C ILE A 588 -47.18 -82.15 -72.85
N GLU A 589 -46.74 -81.98 -71.60
CA GLU A 589 -45.86 -82.93 -70.91
C GLU A 589 -46.57 -84.23 -70.46
N SER A 590 -47.84 -84.18 -70.05
CA SER A 590 -48.56 -85.38 -69.54
C SER A 590 -48.75 -86.53 -70.55
N LYS A 591 -48.51 -86.31 -71.85
CA LYS A 591 -48.54 -87.34 -72.89
C LYS A 591 -47.16 -87.93 -73.22
N ASN A 592 -46.07 -87.27 -72.81
CA ASN A 592 -44.69 -87.79 -72.89
C ASN A 592 -44.35 -88.69 -71.69
N ASP A 593 -45.04 -88.50 -70.56
CA ASP A 593 -44.75 -89.16 -69.29
C ASP A 593 -45.10 -90.67 -69.27
N GLU A 594 -45.95 -91.18 -70.17
CA GLU A 594 -46.22 -92.63 -70.31
C GLU A 594 -45.09 -93.39 -71.05
N TYR A 595 -44.28 -92.70 -71.87
CA TYR A 595 -43.13 -93.29 -72.58
C TYR A 595 -41.88 -93.35 -71.68
N THR A 596 -41.72 -92.38 -70.78
CA THR A 596 -40.59 -92.28 -69.83
C THR A 596 -40.75 -93.25 -68.65
N THR A 597 -41.96 -93.47 -68.15
CA THR A 597 -42.22 -94.40 -67.02
C THR A 597 -41.92 -95.88 -67.33
N LEU A 598 -41.98 -96.31 -68.60
CA LEU A 598 -41.53 -97.65 -69.02
C LEU A 598 -39.99 -97.75 -69.14
N THR A 599 -39.33 -96.62 -69.42
CA THR A 599 -37.86 -96.52 -69.52
C THR A 599 -37.20 -96.42 -68.13
N GLU A 600 -37.89 -95.84 -67.15
CA GLU A 600 -37.43 -95.72 -65.77
C GLU A 600 -37.48 -97.05 -64.99
N LYS A 601 -38.51 -97.89 -65.20
CA LYS A 601 -38.60 -99.22 -64.56
C LYS A 601 -37.48 -100.19 -64.97
N ILE A 602 -36.91 -100.04 -66.18
CA ILE A 602 -35.75 -100.81 -66.65
C ILE A 602 -34.44 -100.32 -66.02
N ASN A 603 -34.34 -99.01 -65.76
CA ASN A 603 -33.17 -98.41 -65.10
C ASN A 603 -33.18 -98.61 -63.57
N ASP A 604 -34.35 -98.71 -62.94
CA ASP A 604 -34.48 -98.91 -61.49
C ASP A 604 -33.96 -100.29 -61.03
N GLU A 605 -34.28 -101.37 -61.74
CA GLU A 605 -33.69 -102.70 -61.43
C GLU A 605 -32.17 -102.75 -61.71
N GLN A 606 -31.66 -101.98 -62.68
CA GLN A 606 -30.23 -101.84 -62.94
C GLN A 606 -29.50 -101.00 -61.87
N SER A 607 -30.19 -100.04 -61.26
CA SER A 607 -29.69 -99.16 -60.19
C SER A 607 -29.65 -99.86 -58.82
N GLU A 608 -30.63 -100.72 -58.51
CA GLU A 608 -30.68 -101.46 -57.24
C GLU A 608 -29.51 -102.46 -57.11
N ARG A 609 -29.09 -103.08 -58.23
CA ARG A 609 -27.86 -103.89 -58.33
C ARG A 609 -26.59 -103.08 -58.06
N GLN A 610 -26.53 -101.83 -58.53
CA GLN A 610 -25.40 -100.92 -58.26
C GLN A 610 -25.38 -100.40 -56.81
N GLN A 611 -26.54 -100.22 -56.17
CA GLN A 611 -26.62 -99.67 -54.81
C GLN A 611 -26.17 -100.66 -53.72
N ILE A 612 -26.46 -101.96 -53.87
CA ILE A 612 -25.97 -103.00 -52.94
C ILE A 612 -24.43 -103.10 -53.03
N GLN A 613 -23.85 -102.82 -54.20
CA GLN A 613 -22.39 -102.77 -54.42
C GLN A 613 -21.72 -101.50 -53.82
N GLN A 614 -22.48 -100.47 -53.45
CA GLN A 614 -21.99 -99.19 -52.89
C GLN A 614 -22.13 -99.04 -51.37
N GLN A 615 -22.57 -100.05 -50.62
CA GLN A 615 -22.67 -99.95 -49.15
C GLN A 615 -21.33 -100.19 -48.41
N MET A 616 -20.34 -100.80 -49.07
CA MET A 616 -19.00 -101.04 -48.50
C MET A 616 -18.19 -99.76 -48.13
N PRO A 617 -18.13 -98.70 -48.95
CA PRO A 617 -17.28 -97.53 -48.65
C PRO A 617 -17.81 -96.62 -47.53
N LYS A 618 -19.10 -96.73 -47.15
CA LYS A 618 -19.74 -95.81 -46.19
C LYS A 618 -19.47 -96.18 -44.72
N LEU A 619 -19.19 -97.44 -44.43
CA LEU A 619 -18.78 -97.89 -43.09
C LEU A 619 -17.32 -97.47 -42.78
N THR A 620 -16.46 -97.40 -43.80
CA THR A 620 -15.06 -96.94 -43.70
C THR A 620 -14.94 -95.44 -43.37
N LYS A 621 -15.92 -94.61 -43.75
CA LYS A 621 -15.89 -93.14 -43.58
C LYS A 621 -16.36 -92.65 -42.19
N LYS A 622 -17.09 -93.48 -41.43
CA LYS A 622 -17.46 -93.18 -40.04
C LYS A 622 -16.30 -93.43 -39.06
N CYS A 623 -15.37 -94.35 -39.38
CA CYS A 623 -14.15 -94.55 -38.60
C CYS A 623 -13.14 -93.40 -38.71
N SER A 624 -13.15 -92.64 -39.82
CA SER A 624 -12.24 -91.49 -40.02
C SER A 624 -12.69 -90.22 -39.29
N GLN A 625 -13.99 -90.04 -39.01
CA GLN A 625 -14.51 -88.86 -38.31
C GLN A 625 -14.21 -88.85 -36.80
N PHE A 626 -14.19 -90.02 -36.15
CA PHE A 626 -13.79 -90.12 -34.73
C PHE A 626 -12.30 -89.80 -34.47
N ASN A 627 -11.45 -89.85 -35.49
CA ASN A 627 -10.03 -89.50 -35.35
C ASN A 627 -9.79 -87.97 -35.41
N GLU A 628 -10.69 -87.19 -36.03
CA GLU A 628 -10.54 -85.72 -36.15
C GLU A 628 -10.97 -84.97 -34.87
N ASP A 629 -11.92 -85.52 -34.10
CA ASP A 629 -12.43 -84.88 -32.88
C ASP A 629 -11.46 -85.00 -31.68
N ILE A 630 -10.59 -86.01 -31.68
CA ILE A 630 -9.50 -86.20 -30.70
C ILE A 630 -8.37 -85.17 -30.91
N GLN A 631 -8.13 -84.79 -32.17
CA GLN A 631 -7.06 -83.86 -32.56
C GLN A 631 -7.37 -82.41 -32.16
N LYS A 632 -8.64 -81.99 -32.22
CA LYS A 632 -9.09 -80.64 -31.82
C LYS A 632 -9.01 -80.40 -30.30
N CYS A 633 -9.15 -81.44 -29.48
CA CYS A 633 -9.05 -81.33 -28.03
C CYS A 633 -7.60 -81.18 -27.54
N GLN A 634 -6.63 -81.70 -28.30
CA GLN A 634 -5.18 -81.60 -28.00
C GLN A 634 -4.59 -80.22 -28.34
N GLU A 635 -5.19 -79.47 -29.27
CA GLU A 635 -4.73 -78.13 -29.68
C GLU A 635 -5.07 -77.03 -28.65
N LYS A 636 -6.23 -77.13 -27.98
CA LYS A 636 -6.64 -76.19 -26.90
C LYS A 636 -5.76 -76.27 -25.64
N LEU A 637 -5.14 -77.42 -25.38
CA LEU A 637 -4.28 -77.64 -24.21
C LEU A 637 -2.90 -76.95 -24.37
N ASN A 638 -2.42 -76.77 -25.60
CA ASN A 638 -1.09 -76.25 -25.89
C ASN A 638 -1.00 -74.70 -25.84
N GLU A 639 -2.10 -73.99 -26.08
CA GLU A 639 -2.11 -72.51 -26.07
C GLU A 639 -2.07 -71.91 -24.66
N LEU A 640 -2.68 -72.55 -23.67
CA LEU A 640 -2.72 -72.09 -22.28
C LEU A 640 -1.35 -72.17 -21.56
N THR A 641 -0.40 -72.90 -22.13
CA THR A 641 0.97 -73.08 -21.59
C THR A 641 1.94 -71.91 -21.86
N LYS A 642 1.61 -70.95 -22.74
CA LYS A 642 2.57 -69.93 -23.24
C LYS A 642 2.57 -68.56 -22.55
N LYS A 643 1.70 -68.28 -21.56
CA LYS A 643 1.72 -67.00 -20.82
C LYS A 643 2.08 -67.19 -19.35
N LYS A 644 3.38 -67.15 -19.02
CA LYS A 644 3.90 -66.86 -17.68
C LYS A 644 4.48 -65.44 -17.62
N PRO A 645 4.28 -64.71 -16.51
CA PRO A 645 5.33 -63.89 -15.94
C PRO A 645 5.75 -64.36 -14.54
N LYS A 646 6.85 -63.76 -14.09
CA LYS A 646 7.84 -64.23 -13.13
C LYS A 646 7.41 -64.16 -11.66
N LYS A 647 8.02 -65.04 -10.87
CA LYS A 647 8.02 -65.11 -9.40
C LYS A 647 8.33 -63.76 -8.74
N SER A 648 7.58 -63.45 -7.67
CA SER A 648 8.10 -62.79 -6.47
C SER A 648 7.43 -63.40 -5.23
N LYS A 649 8.23 -63.72 -4.20
CA LYS A 649 7.74 -64.08 -2.86
C LYS A 649 7.17 -62.82 -2.19
N PRO A 650 6.15 -62.93 -1.32
CA PRO A 650 6.50 -62.93 0.09
C PRO A 650 5.65 -63.88 0.96
N SER A 651 6.26 -64.20 2.09
CA SER A 651 5.82 -65.05 3.19
C SER A 651 4.77 -64.35 4.04
N LYS A 652 3.47 -64.60 3.80
CA LYS A 652 2.40 -64.58 4.83
C LYS A 652 1.27 -65.52 4.41
N THR A 653 0.94 -66.48 5.26
CA THR A 653 -0.21 -67.39 5.13
C THR A 653 -1.49 -66.67 5.56
N THR A 654 -2.53 -66.73 4.74
CA THR A 654 -3.89 -66.25 5.06
C THR A 654 -4.91 -67.38 4.88
N ASN A 655 -5.83 -67.51 5.84
CA ASN A 655 -6.88 -68.55 5.88
C ASN A 655 -8.28 -67.98 5.55
N ARG A 656 -8.38 -66.74 5.04
CA ARG A 656 -9.65 -66.03 4.75
C ARG A 656 -10.02 -66.18 3.27
N SER A 657 -11.31 -66.28 2.94
CA SER A 657 -11.75 -66.50 1.55
C SER A 657 -11.70 -65.22 0.70
N VAL A 658 -11.50 -65.36 -0.63
CA VAL A 658 -11.52 -64.24 -1.59
C VAL A 658 -12.77 -63.39 -1.44
N ARG A 659 -13.91 -64.00 -1.09
CA ARG A 659 -15.21 -63.34 -0.95
C ARG A 659 -15.30 -62.43 0.28
N GLU A 660 -14.70 -62.82 1.40
CA GLU A 660 -14.72 -62.04 2.64
C GLU A 660 -13.84 -60.78 2.54
N ILE A 661 -12.65 -60.92 1.95
CA ILE A 661 -11.72 -59.80 1.73
C ILE A 661 -12.30 -58.83 0.70
N GLN A 662 -12.95 -59.34 -0.36
CA GLN A 662 -13.59 -58.51 -1.39
C GLN A 662 -14.77 -57.70 -0.85
N GLN A 663 -15.59 -58.26 0.05
CA GLN A 663 -16.71 -57.54 0.67
C GLN A 663 -16.25 -56.38 1.59
N GLU A 664 -15.18 -56.57 2.36
CA GLU A 664 -14.56 -55.49 3.16
C GLU A 664 -13.97 -54.39 2.25
N LEU A 665 -13.33 -54.78 1.15
CA LEU A 665 -12.77 -53.85 0.16
C LEU A 665 -13.86 -53.07 -0.57
N ASP A 666 -14.98 -53.71 -0.91
CA ASP A 666 -16.11 -53.08 -1.57
C ASP A 666 -16.84 -52.10 -0.64
N ALA A 667 -16.96 -52.40 0.66
CA ALA A 667 -17.50 -51.47 1.65
C ALA A 667 -16.64 -50.20 1.83
N ILE A 668 -15.31 -50.36 1.89
CA ILE A 668 -14.36 -49.23 1.97
C ILE A 668 -14.33 -48.45 0.65
N ASN A 669 -14.37 -49.13 -0.50
CA ASN A 669 -14.41 -48.48 -1.81
C ASN A 669 -15.71 -47.69 -2.04
N ASN A 670 -16.84 -48.19 -1.55
CA ASN A 670 -18.11 -47.46 -1.61
C ASN A 670 -18.10 -46.21 -0.70
N PHE A 671 -17.50 -46.30 0.48
CA PHE A 671 -17.31 -45.14 1.37
C PHE A 671 -16.34 -44.07 0.81
N LEU A 672 -15.32 -44.50 0.06
CA LEU A 672 -14.37 -43.60 -0.61
C LEU A 672 -14.97 -42.98 -1.88
N LYS A 673 -15.65 -43.76 -2.73
CA LYS A 673 -16.35 -43.28 -3.95
C LYS A 673 -17.45 -42.27 -3.65
N SER A 674 -18.22 -42.46 -2.58
CA SER A 674 -19.23 -41.47 -2.16
C SER A 674 -18.63 -40.14 -1.67
N ASN A 675 -17.30 -40.06 -1.50
CA ASN A 675 -16.54 -38.92 -1.00
C ASN A 675 -15.46 -38.41 -1.99
N GLU A 676 -15.50 -38.83 -3.26
CA GLU A 676 -14.55 -38.43 -4.31
C GLU A 676 -14.77 -36.96 -4.78
N ASP A 677 -16.02 -36.49 -4.85
CA ASP A 677 -16.40 -35.12 -5.28
C ASP A 677 -15.90 -33.99 -4.35
N THR A 678 -15.20 -34.33 -3.27
CA THR A 678 -14.86 -33.40 -2.20
C THR A 678 -13.36 -33.08 -2.10
N ILE A 679 -12.50 -33.65 -2.93
CA ILE A 679 -11.03 -33.43 -2.82
C ILE A 679 -10.65 -31.98 -3.16
N GLU A 680 -11.17 -31.45 -4.27
CA GLU A 680 -10.96 -30.07 -4.72
C GLU A 680 -11.57 -29.07 -3.71
N LYS A 681 -12.84 -29.30 -3.33
CA LYS A 681 -13.58 -28.47 -2.36
C LYS A 681 -12.93 -28.43 -0.98
N ARG A 682 -12.29 -29.54 -0.54
CA ARG A 682 -11.63 -29.64 0.77
C ARG A 682 -10.26 -28.97 0.81
N ARG A 683 -9.50 -29.00 -0.30
CA ARG A 683 -8.24 -28.25 -0.40
C ARG A 683 -8.50 -26.75 -0.41
N GLN A 684 -9.51 -26.33 -1.17
CA GLN A 684 -10.03 -24.96 -1.15
C GLN A 684 -10.47 -24.55 0.27
N ALA A 685 -11.17 -25.41 1.03
CA ALA A 685 -11.58 -25.09 2.40
C ALA A 685 -10.40 -24.88 3.38
N ILE A 686 -9.31 -25.65 3.26
CA ILE A 686 -8.10 -25.47 4.09
C ILE A 686 -7.39 -24.16 3.76
N ASP A 687 -7.22 -23.88 2.47
CA ASP A 687 -6.55 -22.67 2.01
C ASP A 687 -7.40 -21.44 2.33
N GLU A 688 -8.73 -21.53 2.19
CA GLU A 688 -9.68 -20.49 2.55
C GLU A 688 -9.74 -20.26 4.06
N PHE A 689 -9.67 -21.31 4.90
CA PHE A 689 -9.56 -21.18 6.34
C PHE A 689 -8.30 -20.42 6.76
N LYS A 690 -7.14 -20.80 6.22
CA LYS A 690 -5.86 -20.12 6.50
C LYS A 690 -5.91 -18.67 6.05
N ALA A 691 -6.38 -18.42 4.82
CA ALA A 691 -6.49 -17.07 4.27
C ALA A 691 -7.42 -16.17 5.10
N LYS A 692 -8.62 -16.64 5.46
CA LYS A 692 -9.57 -15.88 6.30
C LYS A 692 -9.04 -15.64 7.71
N ARG A 693 -8.39 -16.64 8.33
CA ARG A 693 -7.79 -16.50 9.66
C ARG A 693 -6.65 -15.49 9.67
N ASP A 694 -5.78 -15.55 8.68
CA ASP A 694 -4.64 -14.63 8.57
C ASP A 694 -5.10 -13.21 8.23
N ALA A 695 -6.14 -13.06 7.40
CA ALA A 695 -6.80 -11.78 7.15
C ALA A 695 -7.45 -11.19 8.42
N ALA A 696 -8.11 -12.01 9.23
CA ALA A 696 -8.66 -11.58 10.52
C ALA A 696 -7.55 -11.11 11.47
N LEU A 697 -6.46 -11.89 11.61
CA LEU A 697 -5.30 -11.52 12.42
C LEU A 697 -4.63 -10.22 11.95
N ALA A 698 -4.54 -9.99 10.64
CA ALA A 698 -4.02 -8.75 10.08
C ALA A 698 -4.92 -7.56 10.41
N LEU A 699 -6.25 -7.70 10.21
CA LEU A 699 -7.22 -6.67 10.53
C LEU A 699 -7.21 -6.32 12.03
N LYS A 700 -7.02 -7.32 12.89
CA LYS A 700 -6.85 -7.14 14.34
C LYS A 700 -5.72 -6.18 14.68
N LYS A 701 -4.53 -6.45 14.12
CA LYS A 701 -3.35 -5.60 14.34
C LYS A 701 -3.59 -4.16 13.87
N VAL A 702 -4.26 -3.99 12.72
CA VAL A 702 -4.56 -2.67 12.15
C VAL A 702 -5.49 -1.88 13.06
N TYR A 703 -6.64 -2.41 13.45
CA TYR A 703 -7.59 -1.64 14.26
C TYR A 703 -7.04 -1.36 15.67
N GLU A 704 -6.27 -2.27 16.28
CA GLU A 704 -5.62 -2.04 17.57
C GLU A 704 -4.57 -0.93 17.51
N GLN A 705 -3.82 -0.83 16.40
CA GLN A 705 -2.88 0.25 16.17
C GLN A 705 -3.60 1.58 15.94
N CYS A 706 -4.65 1.60 15.11
CA CYS A 706 -5.48 2.78 14.89
C CYS A 706 -6.13 3.26 16.20
N TYR A 707 -6.59 2.35 17.06
CA TYR A 707 -7.19 2.68 18.35
C TYR A 707 -6.18 3.42 19.25
N ARG A 708 -4.93 2.94 19.33
CA ARG A 708 -3.86 3.62 20.08
C ARG A 708 -3.57 5.03 19.52
N GLN A 709 -3.56 5.19 18.20
CA GLN A 709 -3.32 6.49 17.56
C GLN A 709 -4.46 7.47 17.83
N VAL A 710 -5.71 7.03 17.72
CA VAL A 710 -6.89 7.87 17.99
C VAL A 710 -6.96 8.30 19.45
N GLN A 711 -6.63 7.42 20.41
CA GLN A 711 -6.53 7.82 21.82
C GLN A 711 -5.52 8.94 22.05
N ASN A 712 -4.40 8.94 21.32
CA ASN A 712 -3.43 10.03 21.39
C ASN A 712 -3.97 11.32 20.75
N LEU A 713 -4.64 11.22 19.60
CA LEU A 713 -5.30 12.37 18.96
C LEU A 713 -6.36 13.00 19.88
N GLU A 714 -7.17 12.19 20.54
CA GLU A 714 -8.16 12.64 21.51
C GLU A 714 -7.51 13.42 22.67
N LYS A 715 -6.42 12.90 23.24
CA LYS A 715 -5.64 13.61 24.27
C LYS A 715 -5.13 14.96 23.75
N PHE A 716 -4.64 15.03 22.51
CA PHE A 716 -4.15 16.29 21.93
C PHE A 716 -5.28 17.29 21.67
N VAL A 717 -6.43 16.84 21.16
CA VAL A 717 -7.61 17.68 20.93
C VAL A 717 -8.12 18.25 22.26
N ASN A 718 -8.19 17.43 23.32
CA ASN A 718 -8.58 17.88 24.65
C ASN A 718 -7.61 18.92 25.22
N LYS A 719 -6.29 18.70 25.11
CA LYS A 719 -5.28 19.70 25.52
C LYS A 719 -5.39 21.01 24.73
N ARG A 720 -5.67 20.94 23.42
CA ARG A 720 -5.88 22.14 22.59
C ARG A 720 -7.13 22.90 23.00
N LYS A 721 -8.21 22.20 23.32
CA LYS A 721 -9.46 22.79 23.83
C LYS A 721 -9.25 23.49 25.17
N GLU A 722 -8.46 22.90 26.07
CA GLU A 722 -8.07 23.53 27.33
C GLU A 722 -7.23 24.80 27.09
N ARG A 723 -6.20 24.72 26.23
CA ARG A 723 -5.38 25.88 25.86
C ARG A 723 -6.19 26.97 25.17
N PHE A 724 -7.19 26.62 24.37
CA PHE A 724 -8.09 27.58 23.75
C PHE A 724 -8.81 28.41 24.80
N GLY A 725 -9.33 27.77 25.86
CA GLY A 725 -9.94 28.47 26.99
C GLY A 725 -8.98 29.47 27.61
N GLN A 726 -7.75 29.05 27.90
CA GLN A 726 -6.71 29.92 28.45
C GLN A 726 -6.33 31.09 27.52
N ILE A 727 -6.29 30.87 26.20
CA ILE A 727 -6.02 31.91 25.21
C ILE A 727 -7.17 32.89 25.14
N ALA A 728 -8.42 32.42 25.10
CA ALA A 728 -9.61 33.27 25.10
C ALA A 728 -9.67 34.13 26.37
N ASP A 729 -9.45 33.53 27.54
CA ASP A 729 -9.41 34.24 28.83
C ASP A 729 -8.31 35.31 28.85
N ARG A 730 -7.12 34.97 28.32
CA ARG A 730 -6.00 35.92 28.22
C ARG A 730 -6.29 37.08 27.26
N HIS A 731 -6.89 36.81 26.09
CA HIS A 731 -7.29 37.85 25.15
C HIS A 731 -8.34 38.77 25.76
N GLN A 732 -9.29 38.21 26.51
CA GLN A 732 -10.31 38.97 27.22
C GLN A 732 -9.70 39.83 28.34
N TYR A 733 -8.74 39.28 29.09
CA TYR A 733 -7.99 40.02 30.11
C TYR A 733 -7.20 41.19 29.51
N LEU A 734 -6.44 40.95 28.44
CA LEU A 734 -5.64 42.00 27.77
C LEU A 734 -6.52 43.10 27.19
N LEU A 735 -7.65 42.73 26.58
CA LEU A 735 -8.63 43.70 26.08
C LEU A 735 -9.19 44.55 27.23
N ARG A 736 -9.63 43.92 28.32
CA ARG A 736 -10.16 44.61 29.51
C ARG A 736 -9.12 45.57 30.10
N HIS A 737 -7.89 45.11 30.27
CA HIS A 737 -6.81 45.90 30.83
C HIS A 737 -6.48 47.11 29.94
N LYS A 738 -6.23 46.90 28.64
CA LYS A 738 -5.95 47.99 27.70
C LYS A 738 -7.10 48.99 27.61
N PHE A 739 -8.34 48.52 27.67
CA PHE A 739 -9.51 49.40 27.66
C PHE A 739 -9.57 50.26 28.92
N LYS A 740 -9.37 49.66 30.11
CA LYS A 740 -9.37 50.37 31.37
C LYS A 740 -8.25 51.43 31.41
N ASP A 741 -7.04 51.08 31.00
CA ASP A 741 -5.89 52.00 30.91
C ASP A 741 -6.19 53.21 30.00
N LEU A 742 -6.94 53.01 28.91
CA LEU A 742 -7.33 54.09 28.01
C LEU A 742 -8.45 54.95 28.59
N MET A 743 -9.43 54.36 29.24
CA MET A 743 -10.56 55.06 29.85
C MET A 743 -10.16 55.89 31.08
N GLU A 744 -9.22 55.42 31.89
CA GLU A 744 -8.65 56.16 33.04
C GLU A 744 -8.01 57.49 32.60
N LYS A 745 -7.36 57.52 31.42
CA LYS A 745 -6.78 58.75 30.86
C LYS A 745 -7.83 59.83 30.55
N TYR A 746 -9.06 59.41 30.27
CA TYR A 746 -10.21 60.29 30.03
C TYR A 746 -11.05 60.51 31.30
N ARG A 747 -10.52 60.20 32.50
CA ARG A 747 -11.16 60.38 33.82
C ARG A 747 -12.45 59.56 34.03
N PHE A 748 -12.47 58.37 33.44
CA PHE A 748 -13.50 57.34 33.65
C PHE A 748 -12.92 56.15 34.42
N ASP A 749 -12.86 56.27 35.74
CA ASP A 749 -12.13 55.32 36.60
C ASP A 749 -12.89 54.00 36.86
N ASP A 750 -14.23 54.03 36.71
CA ASP A 750 -15.12 52.89 36.95
C ASP A 750 -15.69 52.34 35.63
N CYS A 751 -14.87 51.59 34.87
CA CYS A 751 -15.27 50.97 33.62
C CYS A 751 -14.85 49.49 33.53
N ASP A 752 -15.61 48.69 32.78
CA ASP A 752 -15.33 47.26 32.57
C ASP A 752 -15.87 46.80 31.21
N ILE A 753 -15.31 45.70 30.67
CA ILE A 753 -15.84 45.00 29.49
C ILE A 753 -16.19 43.58 29.90
N LYS A 754 -17.46 43.20 29.74
CA LYS A 754 -17.90 41.81 29.88
C LYS A 754 -18.08 41.19 28.51
N ILE A 755 -17.44 40.05 28.30
CA ILE A 755 -17.59 39.23 27.10
C ILE A 755 -18.06 37.86 27.57
N ASP A 756 -19.25 37.47 27.13
CA ASP A 756 -19.79 36.13 27.33
C ASP A 756 -19.68 35.37 26.00
N HIS A 757 -18.73 34.44 25.94
CA HIS A 757 -18.48 33.62 24.76
C HIS A 757 -19.58 32.59 24.49
N LYS A 758 -20.40 32.23 25.50
CA LYS A 758 -21.50 31.26 25.34
C LYS A 758 -22.76 31.94 24.84
N LYS A 759 -23.06 33.16 25.32
CA LYS A 759 -24.21 33.96 24.88
C LYS A 759 -23.90 34.85 23.68
N GLU A 760 -22.64 34.89 23.23
CA GLU A 760 -22.13 35.78 22.17
C GLU A 760 -22.37 37.27 22.45
N GLN A 761 -22.37 37.64 23.73
CA GLN A 761 -22.67 39.00 24.20
C GLN A 761 -21.39 39.75 24.56
N LEU A 762 -21.33 41.01 24.17
CA LEU A 762 -20.30 41.96 24.59
C LEU A 762 -21.00 43.17 25.19
N GLU A 763 -20.67 43.46 26.45
CA GLU A 763 -21.23 44.57 27.20
C GLU A 763 -20.07 45.46 27.68
N ILE A 764 -20.09 46.72 27.28
CA ILE A 764 -19.17 47.73 27.78
C ILE A 764 -19.91 48.45 28.92
N ILE A 765 -19.31 48.45 30.10
CA ILE A 765 -19.91 49.00 31.32
C ILE A 765 -19.11 50.25 31.70
N ILE A 766 -19.78 51.38 31.84
CA ILE A 766 -19.18 52.64 32.28
C ILE A 766 -20.01 53.14 33.46
N LYS A 767 -19.45 53.04 34.66
CA LYS A 767 -20.12 53.39 35.90
C LYS A 767 -19.63 54.74 36.39
N LYS A 768 -20.32 55.80 35.98
CA LYS A 768 -20.48 56.98 36.86
C LYS A 768 -21.91 57.10 37.45
N ASN A 769 -22.88 56.29 36.98
CA ASN A 769 -24.27 56.20 37.48
C ASN A 769 -25.07 55.02 36.84
N GLN A 770 -24.62 53.75 36.99
CA GLN A 770 -25.32 52.53 36.49
C GLN A 770 -26.10 52.70 35.16
N ARG A 771 -25.43 52.98 34.05
CA ARG A 771 -26.06 53.17 32.74
C ARG A 771 -25.37 52.33 31.67
N SER A 772 -26.15 51.60 30.86
CA SER A 772 -25.69 50.89 29.67
C SER A 772 -25.24 51.89 28.60
N VAL A 773 -24.37 51.50 27.66
CA VAL A 773 -23.89 52.38 26.56
C VAL A 773 -25.02 53.03 25.77
N ALA A 774 -26.20 52.39 25.72
CA ALA A 774 -27.42 52.94 25.11
C ALA A 774 -28.00 54.18 25.83
N SER A 775 -27.54 54.48 27.06
CA SER A 775 -28.05 55.53 27.95
C SER A 775 -26.99 56.59 28.32
N LEU A 776 -25.83 56.58 27.65
CA LEU A 776 -24.74 57.53 27.83
C LEU A 776 -24.92 58.78 26.97
N SER A 777 -24.28 59.89 27.35
CA SER A 777 -24.27 61.11 26.52
C SER A 777 -23.56 60.83 25.18
N GLY A 778 -23.93 61.58 24.13
CA GLY A 778 -23.34 61.39 22.80
C GLY A 778 -21.81 61.51 22.74
N GLY A 779 -21.18 62.19 23.70
CA GLY A 779 -19.72 62.25 23.83
C GLY A 779 -19.12 61.01 24.51
N GLU A 780 -19.71 60.55 25.61
CA GLU A 780 -19.24 59.38 26.37
C GLU A 780 -19.34 58.08 25.53
N ARG A 781 -20.39 57.96 24.72
CA ARG A 781 -20.56 56.85 23.78
C ARG A 781 -19.46 56.82 22.70
N SER A 782 -19.09 57.98 22.17
CA SER A 782 -18.01 58.08 21.17
C SER A 782 -16.65 57.75 21.77
N ILE A 783 -16.33 58.28 22.95
CA ILE A 783 -15.05 58.04 23.65
C ILE A 783 -14.88 56.57 24.03
N SER A 784 -15.94 55.96 24.57
CA SER A 784 -15.90 54.54 24.97
C SER A 784 -15.82 53.59 23.78
N THR A 785 -16.50 53.91 22.67
CA THR A 785 -16.38 53.15 21.43
C THR A 785 -14.97 53.27 20.85
N PHE A 786 -14.38 54.47 20.86
CA PHE A 786 -13.02 54.70 20.41
C PHE A 786 -11.99 53.93 21.27
N CYS A 787 -12.04 54.07 22.60
CA CYS A 787 -11.14 53.34 23.50
C CYS A 787 -11.28 51.82 23.36
N PHE A 788 -12.50 51.32 23.13
CA PHE A 788 -12.74 49.90 22.84
C PHE A 788 -12.07 49.46 21.54
N LEU A 789 -12.19 50.24 20.46
CA LEU A 789 -11.56 49.92 19.17
C LEU A 789 -10.03 49.91 19.27
N ILE A 790 -9.43 50.89 19.96
CA ILE A 790 -7.97 50.92 20.16
C ILE A 790 -7.50 49.73 21.01
N ALA A 791 -8.20 49.42 22.11
CA ALA A 791 -7.88 48.25 22.95
C ALA A 791 -8.01 46.92 22.17
N LEU A 792 -9.03 46.85 21.30
CA LEU A 792 -9.28 45.71 20.42
C LEU A 792 -8.17 45.55 19.38
N TRP A 793 -7.74 46.64 18.72
CA TRP A 793 -6.60 46.64 17.80
C TRP A 793 -5.29 46.25 18.46
N GLY A 794 -5.12 46.60 19.74
CA GLY A 794 -3.99 46.15 20.54
C GLY A 794 -4.00 44.65 20.86
N SER A 795 -5.13 43.96 20.62
CA SER A 795 -5.35 42.55 20.89
C SER A 795 -5.52 41.70 19.62
N ILE A 796 -5.52 42.34 18.44
CA ILE A 796 -5.78 41.70 17.15
C ILE A 796 -4.68 42.06 16.15
N TYR A 797 -4.20 41.06 15.44
CA TYR A 797 -3.21 41.25 14.40
C TYR A 797 -3.89 41.65 13.08
N GLN A 798 -3.79 42.93 12.70
CA GLN A 798 -4.14 43.38 11.35
C GLN A 798 -2.96 44.09 10.68
N PRO A 799 -2.79 43.95 9.35
CA PRO A 799 -1.69 44.58 8.60
C PRO A 799 -1.93 46.08 8.34
N PHE A 800 -3.19 46.50 8.25
CA PHE A 800 -3.61 47.90 8.10
C PHE A 800 -4.72 48.20 9.11
N ARG A 801 -4.79 49.46 9.58
CA ARG A 801 -5.82 49.96 10.49
C ARG A 801 -6.37 51.23 9.89
N LEU A 802 -7.68 51.25 9.64
CA LEU A 802 -8.39 52.38 9.05
C LEU A 802 -9.56 52.72 9.97
N LEU A 803 -9.66 53.99 10.36
CA LEU A 803 -10.80 54.52 11.08
C LEU A 803 -11.43 55.57 10.19
N ASP A 804 -12.71 55.40 9.85
CA ASP A 804 -13.48 56.42 9.15
C ASP A 804 -14.05 57.43 10.19
N GLU A 805 -14.29 58.67 9.77
CA GLU A 805 -14.87 59.74 10.60
C GLU A 805 -14.10 60.06 11.90
N ILE A 806 -12.77 60.07 11.87
CA ILE A 806 -11.94 60.36 13.04
C ILE A 806 -12.28 61.72 13.69
N ASP A 807 -12.70 62.68 12.89
CA ASP A 807 -13.08 64.04 13.27
C ASP A 807 -14.27 64.08 14.24
N ILE A 808 -15.19 63.12 14.13
CA ILE A 808 -16.37 63.01 15.03
C ILE A 808 -15.93 62.56 16.43
N TYR A 809 -14.85 61.78 16.49
CA TYR A 809 -14.24 61.35 17.76
C TYR A 809 -13.34 62.46 18.33
N MET A 810 -12.58 63.16 17.48
CA MET A 810 -11.64 64.22 17.88
C MET A 810 -12.32 65.55 18.26
N SER A 811 -13.39 65.94 17.58
CA SER A 811 -14.07 67.24 17.80
C SER A 811 -14.71 67.39 19.18
N ARG A 812 -14.98 66.28 19.88
CA ARG A 812 -15.55 66.27 21.24
C ARG A 812 -14.53 66.01 22.34
N LEU A 813 -13.27 65.74 21.99
CA LEU A 813 -12.19 65.43 22.94
C LEU A 813 -11.42 66.68 23.41
N GLY A 814 -11.55 67.80 22.70
CA GLY A 814 -10.91 69.07 23.07
C GLY A 814 -9.39 69.02 22.92
N SER A 815 -8.78 70.18 22.65
CA SER A 815 -7.35 70.34 22.34
C SER A 815 -6.40 70.05 23.52
N ASP A 816 -6.53 68.91 24.18
CA ASP A 816 -5.73 68.49 25.32
C ASP A 816 -4.52 67.65 24.85
N PRO A 817 -3.31 67.84 25.41
CA PRO A 817 -2.06 67.23 24.94
C PRO A 817 -2.01 65.70 25.08
N THR A 818 -3.03 65.08 25.69
CA THR A 818 -3.26 63.62 25.70
C THR A 818 -3.52 63.04 24.31
N ASP A 819 -3.99 63.84 23.34
CA ASP A 819 -4.28 63.38 21.98
C ASP A 819 -3.02 63.02 21.18
N SER A 820 -1.93 63.78 21.39
CA SER A 820 -0.60 63.45 20.86
C SER A 820 -0.08 62.11 21.41
N SER A 821 -0.42 61.80 22.68
CA SER A 821 0.03 60.58 23.38
C SER A 821 -0.61 59.30 22.84
N LEU A 822 -1.85 59.39 22.33
CA LEU A 822 -2.59 58.26 21.76
C LEU A 822 -2.12 57.92 20.35
N PHE A 823 -1.84 58.94 19.53
CA PHE A 823 -1.18 58.78 18.23
C PHE A 823 0.24 58.23 18.37
N THR A 824 0.98 58.62 19.41
CA THR A 824 2.29 58.02 19.70
C THR A 824 2.18 56.60 20.27
N MET A 825 1.19 56.29 21.11
CA MET A 825 1.01 54.90 21.60
C MET A 825 0.58 53.91 20.51
N SER A 826 -0.24 54.33 19.54
CA SER A 826 -0.60 53.46 18.41
C SER A 826 0.57 53.19 17.46
N SER A 827 1.52 54.13 17.35
CA SER A 827 2.71 54.04 16.50
C SER A 827 3.95 53.43 17.19
N VAL A 828 4.00 53.38 18.53
CA VAL A 828 5.12 52.82 19.31
C VAL A 828 5.07 51.29 19.48
N GLU A 829 3.93 50.62 19.23
CA GLU A 829 3.85 49.15 19.12
C GLU A 829 4.42 48.64 17.76
N ARG A 830 5.75 48.80 17.62
CA ARG A 830 6.74 48.21 16.69
C ARG A 830 6.25 47.52 15.40
N LYS A 831 6.69 48.10 14.26
CA LYS A 831 6.80 47.53 12.89
C LYS A 831 5.50 47.29 12.08
N LYS A 832 4.55 48.23 12.05
CA LYS A 832 3.46 48.20 11.06
C LYS A 832 3.08 49.60 10.56
N GLN A 833 2.86 49.74 9.25
CA GLN A 833 2.34 50.95 8.62
C GLN A 833 0.94 51.21 9.17
N SER A 834 0.75 52.39 9.76
CA SER A 834 -0.52 52.85 10.30
C SER A 834 -0.91 54.08 9.49
N ASP A 835 -1.72 53.90 8.45
CA ASP A 835 -2.20 54.99 7.62
C ASP A 835 -3.58 55.42 8.12
N PHE A 836 -3.63 56.59 8.74
CA PHE A 836 -4.89 57.23 9.12
C PHE A 836 -5.31 58.14 7.96
N PHE A 837 -6.41 57.80 7.31
CA PHE A 837 -7.03 58.70 6.34
C PHE A 837 -7.95 59.67 7.09
N LEU A 838 -7.71 60.96 6.86
CA LEU A 838 -8.60 62.06 7.22
C LEU A 838 -9.76 62.10 6.22
#